data_AF-A0A3R7TV11-F1
#
_entry.id   AF-A0A3R7TV11-F1
#
_cell.length_a   1.000
_cell.length_b   1.000
_cell.length_c   1.000
_cell.angle_alpha   90.00
_cell.angle_beta   90.00
_cell.angle_gamma   90.00
#
_symmetry.space_group_name_H-M   'P 1'
#
loop_
_entity.id
_entity.type
_entity.pdbx_description
1 polymer ?
#
loop_
_entity_poly.entity_id
_entity_poly.type
_entity_poly.pdbx_seq_one_letter_code
_entity_poly.pdbx_strand_id
1 'polypeptide(L)'
;MTDKATVEIPSPVTGTVTHLSGDVGDILPVGEICAQFEVEGDGDGNAAAPAEAPAEAAPAPAPEPEPTPAPQAPSETPGAWATATTATTSTDDPEEIVEWTESILAVNERKGAERAHEVLDATVAAAREAGVDVGHLTQSPYLNTIAAADEPAYPGDLDMEARIRDTLRWNAMMMVTRANKHFDGLGGHISTYASIATLWEVGLNHMFRGKDGEGHGDHVYWQGHASPGLYVRAWMEGRFDHDRIEHFRREAFTTGLSSYPHPRLMPDYWEYPTVSMGLGAMTAIRQARFNRYLRDRGLVDTDQSRVWYFMGDGESDEPESLSELTLASREHLDNLTMVVNCNLQRLDGPVRGNTKIVQELAARFTGAGWNVIKCLWGRTWDPLFAADTTGALAARLSALTDGDEQRLMTASGDVVRAELFNTPELAALVAHMTDADLEALTDDVGGHDPVRIHAAYRAAVAHKGQPTVILARSIKGYGLGPTFAGRNATHGKKKADDSALHYMRDTIGLGFSDEDLEDLPYIMPEDRSEEVAYLLERRQALGGFLPERRTSTLDVPLPPAEAYVEFDEGSGKQSVSTTMAFVRLLRNLTRAEGIGERIVPIVPDEARTFGMDPLFSALGIYAPDGQLYKPVDHKVLMKYKESKTGQILEEGINEAGAMSTFIASGTSYATQMTATVPFYIYYSMFGFQRVGDLVWSAADSRCRGFLIGATSGRTTLNGEGLQHQDGHSLLIAMSNPAVRAYDPAYAYEMAAIIKRGMEEMHGEDKDVIYYITAYNENFVMPAKAKDADEGILRGLHRIEADEAPLVRLLGSGSILPQAEAAAARLRELGVACEVWSATSYGELRREAMEAEAWNTRHPSEEPRTSWVSEQLDGKVPVTVAVSDNMAAIPDLIRPWVGGSFHVMGTEGFGRSDTREALRRFYGVDADRIVVDTLSALVRAGEVDTKLHAEVLDSLGYEDVEDVTSL
;
A
#
# COMPACT_ATOMS: atom_id res chain seq x y z
N MET A 1 2.01 -10.66 -34.06
CA MET A 1 0.56 -10.55 -34.32
C MET A 1 0.11 -9.34 -33.51
N THR A 2 -0.36 -8.28 -34.16
CA THR A 2 -0.86 -7.10 -33.47
C THR A 2 -2.30 -7.36 -33.05
N ASP A 3 -2.59 -7.17 -31.77
CA ASP A 3 -3.90 -7.40 -31.20
C ASP A 3 -4.94 -6.47 -31.84
N LYS A 4 -6.01 -7.06 -32.35
CA LYS A 4 -7.17 -6.34 -32.85
C LYS A 4 -7.97 -5.80 -31.67
N ALA A 5 -7.69 -4.56 -31.26
CA ALA A 5 -8.64 -3.79 -30.49
C ALA A 5 -9.77 -3.36 -31.42
N THR A 6 -10.95 -3.97 -31.27
CA THR A 6 -12.19 -3.38 -31.79
C THR A 6 -12.56 -2.24 -30.84
N VAL A 7 -12.41 -1.00 -31.28
CA VAL A 7 -12.79 0.18 -30.50
C VAL A 7 -14.11 0.71 -31.05
N GLU A 8 -15.13 0.85 -30.19
CA GLU A 8 -16.31 1.64 -30.50
C GLU A 8 -15.97 3.12 -30.34
N ILE A 9 -16.04 3.87 -31.45
CA ILE A 9 -15.80 5.32 -31.43
C ILE A 9 -17.17 6.00 -31.29
N PRO A 10 -17.50 6.60 -30.13
CA PRO A 10 -18.75 7.33 -29.99
C PRO A 10 -18.73 8.58 -30.86
N SER A 11 -19.76 8.76 -31.69
CA SER A 11 -19.95 10.00 -32.44
C SER A 11 -20.44 11.11 -31.50
N PRO A 12 -19.84 12.30 -31.49
CA PRO A 12 -20.33 13.43 -30.70
C PRO A 12 -21.63 14.03 -31.25
N VAL A 13 -22.07 13.60 -32.44
CA VAL A 13 -23.25 14.14 -33.14
C VAL A 13 -24.13 13.04 -33.71
N THR A 14 -25.45 13.28 -33.76
CA THR A 14 -26.43 12.43 -34.44
C THR A 14 -26.55 12.89 -35.90
N GLY A 15 -26.29 12.01 -36.87
CA GLY A 15 -26.32 12.36 -38.30
C GLY A 15 -26.29 11.16 -39.23
N THR A 16 -26.42 11.41 -40.54
CA THR A 16 -26.33 10.37 -41.58
C THR A 16 -24.90 10.30 -42.12
N VAL A 17 -24.30 9.10 -42.16
CA VAL A 17 -22.98 8.90 -42.78
C VAL A 17 -23.12 9.09 -44.30
N THR A 18 -22.44 10.09 -44.85
CA THR A 18 -22.44 10.38 -46.30
C THR A 18 -21.23 9.79 -47.00
N HIS A 19 -20.14 9.54 -46.28
CA HIS A 19 -18.92 8.95 -46.83
C HIS A 19 -18.14 8.17 -45.76
N LEU A 20 -17.56 7.04 -46.17
CA LEU A 20 -16.56 6.28 -45.42
C LEU A 20 -15.30 6.17 -46.29
N SER A 21 -14.14 6.44 -45.69
CA SER A 21 -12.86 6.33 -46.38
C SER A 21 -12.28 4.93 -46.18
N GLY A 22 -11.93 4.27 -47.28
CA GLY A 22 -11.35 2.91 -47.28
C GLY A 22 -12.39 1.79 -47.24
N ASP A 23 -11.98 0.61 -47.70
CA ASP A 23 -12.75 -0.63 -47.59
C ASP A 23 -12.36 -1.43 -46.33
N VAL A 24 -13.20 -2.39 -45.94
CA VAL A 24 -12.95 -3.24 -44.76
C VAL A 24 -11.63 -4.02 -44.94
N GLY A 25 -10.62 -3.65 -44.15
CA GLY A 25 -9.29 -4.26 -44.19
C GLY A 25 -8.16 -3.32 -44.61
N ASP A 26 -8.49 -2.09 -45.03
CA ASP A 26 -7.51 -1.08 -45.42
C ASP A 26 -6.78 -0.46 -44.21
N ILE A 27 -5.54 -0.03 -44.43
CA ILE A 27 -4.71 0.70 -43.45
C ILE A 27 -4.71 2.17 -43.86
N LEU A 28 -5.31 3.03 -43.02
CA LEU A 28 -5.32 4.48 -43.24
C LEU A 28 -4.21 5.17 -42.42
N PRO A 29 -3.51 6.18 -42.97
CA PRO A 29 -2.58 7.02 -42.23
C PRO A 29 -3.26 7.78 -41.07
N VAL A 30 -2.51 7.96 -39.98
CA VAL A 30 -2.97 8.73 -38.81
C VAL A 30 -3.26 10.18 -39.23
N GLY A 31 -4.49 10.64 -38.98
CA GLY A 31 -4.96 11.97 -39.33
C GLY A 31 -5.87 12.05 -40.56
N GLU A 32 -6.11 10.93 -41.26
CA GLU A 32 -7.06 10.88 -42.38
C GLU A 32 -8.52 10.79 -41.88
N ILE A 33 -9.44 11.44 -42.61
CA ILE A 33 -10.88 11.43 -42.31
C ILE A 33 -11.43 10.04 -42.59
N CYS A 34 -11.87 9.32 -41.55
CA CYS A 34 -12.41 7.97 -41.69
C CYS A 34 -13.90 7.96 -42.10
N ALA A 35 -14.67 8.97 -41.69
CA ALA A 35 -16.10 9.09 -41.99
C ALA A 35 -16.54 10.56 -42.06
N GLN A 36 -17.53 10.86 -42.90
CA GLN A 36 -18.21 12.16 -42.97
C GLN A 36 -19.69 12.00 -42.65
N PHE A 37 -20.25 12.98 -41.95
CA PHE A 37 -21.64 12.99 -41.51
C PHE A 37 -22.36 14.23 -42.06
N GLU A 38 -23.63 14.04 -42.43
CA GLU A 38 -24.60 15.11 -42.61
C GLU A 38 -25.43 15.23 -41.32
N VAL A 39 -25.42 16.41 -40.70
CA VAL A 39 -26.07 16.71 -39.42
C VAL A 39 -27.01 17.89 -39.56
N GLU A 40 -28.13 17.92 -38.82
CA GLU A 40 -29.02 19.08 -38.78
C GLU A 40 -28.49 20.13 -37.78
N GLY A 41 -27.91 21.22 -38.28
CA GLY A 41 -27.38 22.34 -37.49
C GLY A 41 -25.96 22.74 -37.88
N ASP A 42 -25.47 23.89 -37.41
CA ASP A 42 -24.07 24.28 -37.57
C ASP A 42 -23.20 23.31 -36.74
N GLY A 43 -22.51 22.38 -37.41
CA GLY A 43 -21.64 21.41 -36.75
C GLY A 43 -20.55 22.09 -35.92
N ASP A 44 -20.24 21.53 -34.75
CA ASP A 44 -19.31 22.09 -33.76
C ASP A 44 -17.95 22.46 -34.38
N GLY A 45 -17.79 23.73 -34.71
CA GLY A 45 -16.52 24.33 -35.07
C GLY A 45 -15.67 24.52 -33.83
N ASN A 46 -15.03 23.46 -33.33
CA ASN A 46 -14.04 23.62 -32.28
C ASN A 46 -12.81 22.73 -32.52
N ALA A 47 -11.93 23.22 -33.39
CA ALA A 47 -10.53 22.83 -33.42
C ALA A 47 -9.67 24.09 -33.32
N ALA A 48 -9.12 24.39 -32.14
CA ALA A 48 -7.89 25.18 -31.98
C ALA A 48 -7.33 25.17 -30.54
N ALA A 49 -6.05 24.77 -30.42
CA ALA A 49 -4.90 25.37 -29.70
C ALA A 49 -5.01 25.90 -28.23
N PRO A 50 -3.88 25.92 -27.46
CA PRO A 50 -3.89 25.93 -25.98
C PRO A 50 -4.14 27.31 -25.31
N ALA A 51 -4.52 27.20 -24.03
CA ALA A 51 -5.26 28.16 -23.19
C ALA A 51 -4.53 29.41 -22.66
N GLU A 52 -5.33 30.44 -22.34
CA GLU A 52 -5.04 31.51 -21.36
C GLU A 52 -6.23 31.72 -20.40
N ALA A 53 -5.94 32.27 -19.22
CA ALA A 53 -6.65 32.18 -17.92
C ALA A 53 -8.09 32.76 -17.83
N PRO A 54 -8.92 32.30 -16.85
CA PRO A 54 -10.34 32.64 -16.78
C PRO A 54 -10.66 33.92 -15.98
N ALA A 55 -11.72 34.62 -16.41
CA ALA A 55 -12.45 35.62 -15.62
C ALA A 55 -13.94 35.22 -15.52
N GLU A 56 -14.53 35.47 -14.35
CA GLU A 56 -15.87 35.05 -13.89
C GLU A 56 -17.05 35.47 -14.78
N ALA A 57 -18.09 34.62 -14.80
CA ALA A 57 -19.41 34.94 -15.37
C ALA A 57 -20.53 34.68 -14.34
N ALA A 58 -21.48 35.62 -14.31
CA ALA A 58 -22.64 35.71 -13.42
C ALA A 58 -23.82 34.81 -13.87
N PRO A 59 -24.81 34.51 -13.00
CA PRO A 59 -25.78 33.43 -13.19
C PRO A 59 -26.99 33.81 -14.06
N ALA A 60 -27.53 32.81 -14.77
CA ALA A 60 -28.75 32.90 -15.58
C ALA A 60 -30.02 32.51 -14.78
N PRO A 61 -31.22 32.98 -15.18
CA PRO A 61 -32.43 33.01 -14.35
C PRO A 61 -33.28 31.72 -14.38
N ALA A 62 -34.08 31.55 -13.33
CA ALA A 62 -34.96 30.41 -13.08
C ALA A 62 -36.26 30.40 -13.92
N PRO A 63 -36.83 29.21 -14.23
CA PRO A 63 -38.15 29.10 -14.85
C PRO A 63 -39.31 29.05 -13.83
N GLU A 64 -40.47 29.57 -14.26
CA GLU A 64 -41.75 29.66 -13.53
C GLU A 64 -42.55 28.33 -13.46
N PRO A 65 -43.54 28.21 -12.54
CA PRO A 65 -44.12 26.94 -12.11
C PRO A 65 -45.42 26.55 -12.83
N GLU A 66 -45.69 25.25 -12.91
CA GLU A 66 -46.97 24.67 -13.37
C GLU A 66 -47.80 24.05 -12.21
N PRO A 67 -49.13 23.83 -12.39
CA PRO A 67 -50.13 23.99 -11.34
C PRO A 67 -50.54 22.71 -10.59
N THR A 68 -51.03 22.93 -9.37
CA THR A 68 -51.64 21.97 -8.43
C THR A 68 -52.90 21.24 -8.93
N PRO A 69 -53.09 19.97 -8.53
CA PRO A 69 -54.42 19.38 -8.29
C PRO A 69 -54.68 19.04 -6.80
N ALA A 70 -55.96 18.87 -6.49
CA ALA A 70 -56.60 18.85 -5.16
C ALA A 70 -56.76 17.41 -4.55
N PRO A 71 -57.31 17.25 -3.31
CA PRO A 71 -56.88 16.23 -2.33
C PRO A 71 -57.62 14.89 -2.38
N GLN A 72 -57.00 13.83 -1.86
CA GLN A 72 -57.66 12.56 -1.47
C GLN A 72 -57.22 12.09 -0.08
N ALA A 73 -58.15 11.40 0.60
CA ALA A 73 -58.19 11.07 2.03
C ALA A 73 -57.73 9.60 2.29
N PRO A 74 -57.56 9.16 3.56
CA PRO A 74 -56.47 8.28 4.01
C PRO A 74 -56.78 6.78 3.92
N SER A 75 -55.73 5.94 3.85
CA SER A 75 -55.82 4.51 4.15
C SER A 75 -54.60 4.04 4.95
N GLU A 76 -54.88 3.12 5.88
CA GLU A 76 -54.01 2.59 6.93
C GLU A 76 -53.00 1.52 6.43
N THR A 77 -51.91 1.38 7.19
CA THR A 77 -50.65 0.59 7.03
C THR A 77 -50.82 -0.95 7.20
N PRO A 78 -49.80 -1.86 7.07
CA PRO A 78 -48.34 -1.66 7.27
C PRO A 78 -47.29 -2.38 6.37
N GLY A 79 -46.10 -1.74 6.25
CA GLY A 79 -44.79 -2.36 6.53
C GLY A 79 -43.99 -3.04 5.40
N ALA A 80 -43.15 -2.29 4.67
CA ALA A 80 -41.90 -2.78 4.05
C ALA A 80 -41.05 -1.59 3.53
N TRP A 81 -39.73 -1.57 3.79
CA TRP A 81 -38.82 -0.51 3.32
C TRP A 81 -38.51 -0.68 1.82
N ALA A 82 -39.10 0.16 0.96
CA ALA A 82 -38.80 0.19 -0.46
C ALA A 82 -37.58 1.09 -0.75
N THR A 83 -36.57 0.56 -1.46
CA THR A 83 -35.47 1.34 -2.04
C THR A 83 -35.98 2.10 -3.27
N ALA A 84 -35.81 3.42 -3.28
CA ALA A 84 -36.18 4.26 -4.42
C ALA A 84 -35.17 4.11 -5.58
N THR A 85 -35.39 3.11 -6.42
CA THR A 85 -34.91 3.14 -7.82
C THR A 85 -35.90 4.03 -8.58
N THR A 86 -35.44 4.83 -9.54
CA THR A 86 -36.28 5.61 -10.46
C THR A 86 -37.15 4.67 -11.30
N ALA A 87 -38.24 4.20 -10.72
CA ALA A 87 -39.35 3.60 -11.45
C ALA A 87 -40.26 4.75 -11.88
N THR A 88 -40.46 4.86 -13.19
CA THR A 88 -41.71 5.42 -13.72
C THR A 88 -42.86 4.80 -12.93
N THR A 89 -43.56 5.58 -12.12
CA THR A 89 -44.77 5.15 -11.43
C THR A 89 -45.84 4.84 -12.48
N SER A 90 -45.82 3.61 -13.00
CA SER A 90 -47.00 2.98 -13.54
C SER A 90 -47.96 2.76 -12.37
N THR A 91 -49.20 3.20 -12.54
CA THR A 91 -50.31 3.01 -11.59
C THR A 91 -51.07 1.71 -11.86
N ASP A 92 -50.49 0.80 -12.66
CA ASP A 92 -51.10 -0.49 -12.96
C ASP A 92 -50.76 -1.49 -11.83
N ASP A 93 -51.75 -1.69 -10.96
CA ASP A 93 -51.88 -2.76 -9.95
C ASP A 93 -50.93 -2.76 -8.72
N PRO A 94 -51.24 -1.96 -7.68
CA PRO A 94 -50.53 -2.02 -6.40
C PRO A 94 -50.80 -3.32 -5.61
N GLU A 95 -51.87 -4.07 -5.88
CA GLU A 95 -52.17 -5.32 -5.17
C GLU A 95 -51.15 -6.41 -5.56
N GLU A 96 -50.74 -6.46 -6.82
CA GLU A 96 -49.72 -7.41 -7.30
C GLU A 96 -48.40 -7.27 -6.53
N ILE A 97 -47.90 -6.03 -6.35
CA ILE A 97 -46.65 -5.77 -5.61
C ILE A 97 -46.77 -6.22 -4.14
N VAL A 98 -47.93 -5.99 -3.52
CA VAL A 98 -48.21 -6.42 -2.15
C VAL A 98 -48.20 -7.94 -2.05
N GLU A 99 -48.88 -8.65 -2.96
CA GLU A 99 -48.92 -10.12 -2.97
C GLU A 99 -47.52 -10.75 -3.10
N TRP A 100 -46.68 -10.24 -4.01
CA TRP A 100 -45.30 -10.72 -4.17
C TRP A 100 -44.45 -10.44 -2.92
N THR A 101 -44.64 -9.28 -2.28
CA THR A 101 -43.93 -8.90 -1.05
C THR A 101 -44.36 -9.77 0.13
N GLU A 102 -45.67 -9.97 0.34
CA GLU A 102 -46.20 -10.85 1.38
C GLU A 102 -45.76 -12.30 1.17
N SER A 103 -45.69 -12.77 -0.09
CA SER A 103 -45.22 -14.10 -0.44
C SER A 103 -43.77 -14.33 0.03
N ILE A 104 -42.87 -13.39 -0.26
CA ILE A 104 -41.47 -13.55 0.15
C ILE A 104 -41.29 -13.42 1.67
N LEU A 105 -42.02 -12.51 2.32
CA LEU A 105 -42.03 -12.37 3.78
C LEU A 105 -42.56 -13.63 4.46
N ALA A 106 -43.62 -14.24 3.94
CA ALA A 106 -44.16 -15.50 4.44
C ALA A 106 -43.17 -16.67 4.25
N VAL A 107 -42.37 -16.67 3.17
CA VAL A 107 -41.26 -17.64 3.01
C VAL A 107 -40.20 -17.41 4.08
N ASN A 108 -39.79 -16.17 4.32
CA ASN A 108 -38.81 -15.86 5.36
C ASN A 108 -39.30 -16.27 6.76
N GLU A 109 -40.54 -15.94 7.11
CA GLU A 109 -41.12 -16.27 8.42
C GLU A 109 -41.24 -17.79 8.62
N ARG A 110 -41.66 -18.55 7.59
CA ARG A 110 -41.95 -19.99 7.72
C ARG A 110 -40.75 -20.90 7.46
N LYS A 111 -39.80 -20.46 6.62
CA LYS A 111 -38.70 -21.28 6.10
C LYS A 111 -37.31 -20.66 6.31
N GLY A 112 -37.23 -19.44 6.82
CA GLY A 112 -35.99 -18.74 7.13
C GLY A 112 -35.41 -17.94 5.97
N ALA A 113 -34.45 -17.08 6.30
CA ALA A 113 -33.83 -16.12 5.39
C ALA A 113 -33.07 -16.76 4.22
N GLU A 114 -32.39 -17.89 4.46
CA GLU A 114 -31.67 -18.63 3.40
C GLU A 114 -32.62 -19.04 2.28
N ARG A 115 -33.80 -19.60 2.62
CA ARG A 115 -34.78 -20.01 1.62
C ARG A 115 -35.44 -18.81 0.92
N ALA A 116 -35.65 -17.71 1.63
CA ALA A 116 -36.15 -16.49 1.00
C ALA A 116 -35.14 -15.94 -0.02
N HIS A 117 -33.84 -15.96 0.32
CA HIS A 117 -32.77 -15.56 -0.58
C HIS A 117 -32.72 -16.43 -1.85
N GLU A 118 -32.79 -17.76 -1.71
CA GLU A 118 -32.85 -18.68 -2.87
C GLU A 118 -34.03 -18.37 -3.81
N VAL A 119 -35.19 -18.00 -3.25
CA VAL A 119 -36.38 -17.64 -4.05
C VAL A 119 -36.16 -16.31 -4.77
N LEU A 120 -35.57 -15.31 -4.11
CA LEU A 120 -35.24 -14.03 -4.74
C LEU A 120 -34.22 -14.20 -5.87
N ASP A 121 -33.16 -14.98 -5.66
CA ASP A 121 -32.15 -15.28 -6.68
C ASP A 121 -32.77 -15.96 -7.90
N ALA A 122 -33.65 -16.95 -7.66
CA ALA A 122 -34.36 -17.63 -8.74
C ALA A 122 -35.27 -16.66 -9.53
N THR A 123 -35.97 -15.75 -8.84
CA THR A 123 -36.82 -14.73 -9.47
C THR A 123 -35.99 -13.74 -10.29
N VAL A 124 -34.86 -13.26 -9.77
CA VAL A 124 -33.94 -12.36 -10.48
C VAL A 124 -33.33 -13.06 -11.70
N ALA A 125 -32.92 -14.33 -11.57
CA ALA A 125 -32.39 -15.11 -12.68
C ALA A 125 -33.44 -15.28 -13.79
N ALA A 126 -34.70 -15.58 -13.42
CA ALA A 126 -35.81 -15.69 -14.38
C ALA A 126 -36.11 -14.34 -15.07
N ALA A 127 -36.08 -13.23 -14.33
CA ALA A 127 -36.26 -11.89 -14.88
C ALA A 127 -35.16 -11.55 -15.91
N ARG A 128 -33.89 -11.86 -15.60
CA ARG A 128 -32.76 -11.67 -16.53
C ARG A 128 -32.88 -12.55 -17.78
N GLU A 129 -33.28 -13.82 -17.64
CA GLU A 129 -33.53 -14.72 -18.77
C GLU A 129 -34.64 -14.19 -19.69
N ALA A 130 -35.64 -13.52 -19.11
CA ALA A 130 -36.71 -12.84 -19.85
C ALA A 130 -36.29 -11.49 -20.45
N GLY A 131 -35.04 -11.03 -20.25
CA GLY A 131 -34.53 -9.76 -20.75
C GLY A 131 -34.99 -8.53 -19.95
N VAL A 132 -35.48 -8.71 -18.72
CA VAL A 132 -35.85 -7.62 -17.82
C VAL A 132 -34.58 -7.05 -17.17
N ASP A 133 -34.41 -5.74 -17.25
CA ASP A 133 -33.36 -5.04 -16.47
C ASP A 133 -33.78 -4.94 -15.01
N VAL A 134 -33.07 -5.66 -14.15
CA VAL A 134 -33.33 -5.72 -12.70
C VAL A 134 -32.60 -4.62 -11.90
N GLY A 135 -31.83 -3.74 -12.55
CA GLY A 135 -31.16 -2.61 -11.91
C GLY A 135 -30.07 -2.98 -10.89
N HIS A 136 -29.72 -2.03 -10.03
CA HIS A 136 -28.61 -2.14 -9.05
C HIS A 136 -29.04 -2.79 -7.73
N LEU A 137 -28.95 -4.12 -7.64
CA LEU A 137 -29.25 -4.92 -6.43
C LEU A 137 -28.24 -4.74 -5.26
N THR A 138 -27.21 -3.91 -5.42
CA THR A 138 -26.13 -3.75 -4.43
C THR A 138 -26.35 -2.62 -3.42
N GLN A 139 -27.41 -1.81 -3.58
CA GLN A 139 -27.71 -0.71 -2.66
C GLN A 139 -28.76 -1.11 -1.62
N SER A 140 -28.40 -0.98 -0.34
CA SER A 140 -29.33 -1.11 0.79
C SER A 140 -29.83 0.27 1.26
N PRO A 141 -30.99 0.36 1.92
CA PRO A 141 -31.53 1.62 2.46
C PRO A 141 -30.50 2.37 3.31
N TYR A 142 -30.52 3.72 3.32
CA TYR A 142 -29.56 4.55 4.07
C TYR A 142 -29.86 4.57 5.60
N LEU A 143 -29.90 3.37 6.19
CA LEU A 143 -30.19 3.07 7.59
C LEU A 143 -29.05 2.23 8.19
N ASN A 144 -29.09 2.06 9.51
CA ASN A 144 -28.22 1.12 10.21
C ASN A 144 -28.49 -0.30 9.72
N THR A 145 -27.43 -1.09 9.49
CA THR A 145 -27.58 -2.51 9.10
C THR A 145 -28.16 -3.35 10.24
N ILE A 146 -27.82 -3.02 11.49
CA ILE A 146 -28.33 -3.70 12.69
C ILE A 146 -29.48 -2.86 13.23
N ALA A 147 -30.67 -3.46 13.32
CA ALA A 147 -31.84 -2.79 13.88
C ALA A 147 -31.72 -2.66 15.41
N ALA A 148 -32.33 -1.63 15.99
CA ALA A 148 -32.29 -1.38 17.44
C ALA A 148 -32.75 -2.58 18.29
N ALA A 149 -33.71 -3.36 17.80
CA ALA A 149 -34.21 -4.55 18.49
C ALA A 149 -33.21 -5.72 18.51
N ASP A 150 -32.25 -5.73 17.60
CA ASP A 150 -31.23 -6.78 17.46
C ASP A 150 -29.90 -6.40 18.16
N GLU A 151 -29.84 -5.24 18.81
CA GLU A 151 -28.63 -4.77 19.46
C GLU A 151 -28.32 -5.57 20.74
N PRO A 152 -27.08 -6.05 20.89
CA PRO A 152 -26.67 -6.66 22.14
C PRO A 152 -26.58 -5.59 23.24
N ALA A 153 -26.80 -6.03 24.48
CA ALA A 153 -26.50 -5.20 25.65
C ALA A 153 -25.03 -4.73 25.62
N TYR A 154 -24.82 -3.45 25.93
CA TYR A 154 -23.48 -2.88 26.03
C TYR A 154 -22.77 -3.40 27.29
N PRO A 155 -21.50 -3.85 27.19
CA PRO A 155 -20.82 -4.54 28.29
C PRO A 155 -20.11 -3.60 29.27
N GLY A 156 -19.92 -2.32 28.92
CA GLY A 156 -19.18 -1.34 29.70
C GLY A 156 -20.03 -0.32 30.45
N ASP A 157 -19.36 0.56 31.19
CA ASP A 157 -19.96 1.73 31.82
C ASP A 157 -19.89 2.93 30.87
N LEU A 158 -21.04 3.30 30.28
CA LEU A 158 -21.12 4.38 29.29
C LEU A 158 -20.70 5.74 29.84
N ASP A 159 -21.00 6.03 31.11
CA ASP A 159 -20.69 7.32 31.74
C ASP A 159 -19.20 7.41 32.05
N MET A 160 -18.60 6.34 32.57
CA MET A 160 -17.15 6.24 32.78
C MET A 160 -16.40 6.38 31.46
N GLU A 161 -16.82 5.64 30.42
CA GLU A 161 -16.16 5.66 29.11
C GLU A 161 -16.33 7.00 28.38
N ALA A 162 -17.42 7.73 28.62
CA ALA A 162 -17.57 9.10 28.16
C ALA A 162 -16.54 10.04 28.81
N ARG A 163 -16.37 9.98 30.14
CA ARG A 163 -15.38 10.80 30.86
C ARG A 163 -13.94 10.52 30.42
N ILE A 164 -13.62 9.24 30.19
CA ILE A 164 -12.34 8.81 29.62
C ILE A 164 -12.14 9.45 28.25
N ARG A 165 -13.08 9.24 27.32
CA ARG A 165 -12.98 9.74 25.95
C ARG A 165 -12.83 11.26 25.90
N ASP A 166 -13.57 11.99 26.73
CA ASP A 166 -13.50 13.44 26.79
C ASP A 166 -12.16 13.93 27.36
N THR A 167 -11.63 13.24 28.37
CA THR A 167 -10.27 13.48 28.91
C THR A 167 -9.21 13.27 27.83
N LEU A 168 -9.29 12.18 27.07
CA LEU A 168 -8.36 11.90 25.98
C LEU A 168 -8.48 12.92 24.85
N ARG A 169 -9.70 13.33 24.49
CA ARG A 169 -9.93 14.36 23.46
C ARG A 169 -9.31 15.71 23.86
N TRP A 170 -9.50 16.12 25.11
CA TRP A 170 -8.87 17.32 25.67
C TRP A 170 -7.34 17.23 25.61
N ASN A 171 -6.75 16.17 26.15
CA ASN A 171 -5.30 16.01 26.19
C ASN A 171 -4.68 15.94 24.79
N ALA A 172 -5.32 15.27 23.83
CA ALA A 172 -4.84 15.21 22.45
C ALA A 172 -4.86 16.59 21.78
N MET A 173 -5.92 17.38 22.02
CA MET A 173 -6.00 18.77 21.57
C MET A 173 -4.90 19.65 22.20
N MET A 174 -4.68 19.50 23.51
CA MET A 174 -3.62 20.21 24.23
C MET A 174 -2.24 19.87 23.66
N MET A 175 -1.95 18.58 23.44
CA MET A 175 -0.66 18.12 22.90
C MET A 175 -0.31 18.80 21.57
N VAL A 176 -1.25 18.80 20.62
CA VAL A 176 -1.02 19.43 19.31
C VAL A 176 -0.94 20.95 19.44
N THR A 177 -1.80 21.57 20.26
CA THR A 177 -1.84 23.03 20.42
C THR A 177 -0.57 23.55 21.10
N ARG A 178 -0.10 22.88 22.16
CA ARG A 178 1.16 23.19 22.88
C ARG A 178 2.37 23.05 21.96
N ALA A 179 2.46 21.94 21.23
CA ALA A 179 3.55 21.72 20.28
C ALA A 179 3.67 22.88 19.29
N ASN A 180 2.55 23.33 18.71
CA ASN A 180 2.56 24.44 17.75
C ASN A 180 2.64 25.82 18.43
N LYS A 181 2.27 25.97 19.70
CA LYS A 181 2.43 27.24 20.46
C LYS A 181 3.90 27.49 20.78
N HIS A 182 4.63 26.45 21.19
CA HIS A 182 6.04 26.55 21.57
C HIS A 182 6.99 26.42 20.38
N PHE A 183 6.58 25.69 19.33
CA PHE A 183 7.39 25.43 18.14
C PHE A 183 6.52 25.57 16.88
N ASP A 184 6.58 26.75 16.27
CA ASP A 184 5.82 27.00 15.03
C ASP A 184 6.24 26.02 13.91
N GLY A 185 5.25 25.47 13.22
CA GLY A 185 5.47 24.62 12.04
C GLY A 185 5.57 23.11 12.31
N LEU A 186 5.48 22.63 13.55
CA LEU A 186 5.50 21.18 13.83
C LEU A 186 4.30 20.42 13.24
N GLY A 187 3.13 21.06 13.19
CA GLY A 187 1.89 20.44 12.72
C GLY A 187 1.27 19.47 13.74
N GLY A 188 0.45 18.53 13.27
CA GLY A 188 -0.38 17.64 14.10
C GLY A 188 -1.86 17.71 13.68
N HIS A 189 -2.70 16.78 14.09
CA HIS A 189 -4.12 16.81 13.74
C HIS A 189 -4.96 16.61 14.99
N ILE A 190 -5.91 17.53 15.21
CA ILE A 190 -6.83 17.49 16.36
C ILE A 190 -8.12 16.77 15.92
N SER A 191 -8.61 17.15 14.76
CA SER A 191 -9.97 16.87 14.29
C SER A 191 -10.21 15.43 13.82
N THR A 192 -9.16 14.79 13.29
CA THR A 192 -9.21 13.38 12.86
C THR A 192 -9.32 12.47 14.07
N TYR A 193 -8.54 12.71 15.13
CA TYR A 193 -8.70 11.93 16.36
C TYR A 193 -10.08 12.15 16.98
N ALA A 194 -10.54 13.40 17.03
CA ALA A 194 -11.85 13.73 17.57
C ALA A 194 -13.01 12.98 16.89
N SER A 195 -12.93 12.72 15.58
CA SER A 195 -13.96 11.96 14.86
C SER A 195 -13.89 10.45 15.05
N ILE A 196 -12.72 9.90 15.35
CA ILE A 196 -12.50 8.44 15.47
C ILE A 196 -12.42 7.96 16.93
N ALA A 197 -12.34 8.87 17.90
CA ALA A 197 -12.11 8.55 19.30
C ALA A 197 -13.09 7.48 19.83
N THR A 198 -14.40 7.61 19.59
CA THR A 198 -15.39 6.64 20.07
C THR A 198 -15.19 5.25 19.44
N LEU A 199 -14.85 5.18 18.14
CA LEU A 199 -14.58 3.92 17.45
C LEU A 199 -13.39 3.18 18.09
N TRP A 200 -12.31 3.91 18.36
CA TRP A 200 -11.12 3.33 19.00
C TRP A 200 -11.37 2.95 20.46
N GLU A 201 -12.03 3.80 21.24
CA GLU A 201 -12.26 3.56 22.66
C GLU A 201 -13.17 2.34 22.89
N VAL A 202 -14.25 2.18 22.12
CA VAL A 202 -15.09 0.96 22.19
C VAL A 202 -14.27 -0.28 21.86
N GLY A 203 -13.42 -0.20 20.84
CA GLY A 203 -12.54 -1.29 20.47
C GLY A 203 -11.50 -1.62 21.54
N LEU A 204 -10.82 -0.62 22.09
CA LEU A 204 -9.81 -0.77 23.14
C LEU A 204 -10.39 -1.21 24.48
N ASN A 205 -11.66 -0.91 24.76
CA ASN A 205 -12.31 -1.33 26.01
C ASN A 205 -12.94 -2.72 25.92
N HIS A 206 -13.40 -3.16 24.74
CA HIS A 206 -14.25 -4.35 24.63
C HIS A 206 -13.88 -5.36 23.54
N MET A 207 -13.01 -5.01 22.58
CA MET A 207 -12.76 -5.86 21.39
C MET A 207 -11.29 -6.24 21.19
N PHE A 208 -10.38 -5.27 21.15
CA PHE A 208 -9.02 -5.47 20.64
C PHE A 208 -8.13 -6.19 21.65
N ARG A 209 -7.60 -7.34 21.24
CA ARG A 209 -6.78 -8.19 22.09
C ARG A 209 -5.32 -7.73 22.10
N GLY A 210 -4.76 -7.53 23.28
CA GLY A 210 -3.32 -7.34 23.46
C GLY A 210 -2.56 -8.67 23.36
N LYS A 211 -1.27 -8.62 23.70
CA LYS A 211 -0.31 -9.72 23.48
C LYS A 211 0.02 -10.58 24.71
N ASP A 212 -0.61 -10.32 25.85
CA ASP A 212 -0.44 -11.08 27.11
C ASP A 212 -1.37 -12.30 27.23
N GLY A 213 -2.41 -12.37 26.40
CA GLY A 213 -3.38 -13.47 26.38
C GLY A 213 -2.94 -14.67 25.54
N GLU A 214 -3.90 -15.54 25.21
CA GLU A 214 -3.70 -16.63 24.25
C GLU A 214 -3.63 -16.08 22.81
N GLY A 215 -2.69 -16.60 22.01
CA GLY A 215 -2.45 -16.16 20.62
C GLY A 215 -1.42 -15.04 20.51
N HIS A 216 -1.53 -14.22 19.45
CA HIS A 216 -0.56 -13.16 19.12
C HIS A 216 -1.14 -11.74 19.22
N GLY A 217 -2.29 -11.60 19.88
CA GLY A 217 -3.05 -10.35 19.91
C GLY A 217 -3.70 -10.02 18.57
N ASP A 218 -4.40 -8.89 18.53
CA ASP A 218 -4.98 -8.34 17.30
C ASP A 218 -4.01 -7.38 16.60
N HIS A 219 -3.99 -7.44 15.28
CA HIS A 219 -3.16 -6.59 14.42
C HIS A 219 -3.96 -5.35 14.02
N VAL A 220 -3.79 -4.24 14.76
CA VAL A 220 -4.59 -3.02 14.56
C VAL A 220 -3.81 -1.97 13.78
N TYR A 221 -4.23 -1.73 12.54
CA TYR A 221 -3.71 -0.69 11.66
C TYR A 221 -4.45 0.61 11.93
N TRP A 222 -3.83 1.46 12.77
CA TRP A 222 -4.38 2.73 13.22
C TRP A 222 -4.28 3.80 12.13
N GLN A 223 -5.32 4.63 11.97
CA GLN A 223 -5.26 5.80 11.09
C GLN A 223 -4.15 6.77 11.56
N GLY A 224 -3.11 6.98 10.74
CA GLY A 224 -1.87 7.60 11.19
C GLY A 224 -2.02 9.01 11.78
N HIS A 225 -2.85 9.85 11.17
CA HIS A 225 -3.07 11.24 11.63
C HIS A 225 -3.75 11.37 13.00
N ALA A 226 -4.37 10.30 13.50
CA ALA A 226 -5.01 10.28 14.82
C ALA A 226 -4.07 9.78 15.95
N SER A 227 -2.76 9.65 15.68
CA SER A 227 -1.73 9.26 16.65
C SER A 227 -1.75 10.01 17.98
N PRO A 228 -2.09 11.33 18.09
CA PRO A 228 -2.09 12.02 19.38
C PRO A 228 -3.02 11.36 20.40
N GLY A 229 -4.14 10.79 19.95
CA GLY A 229 -5.10 10.10 20.79
C GLY A 229 -4.53 8.87 21.48
N LEU A 230 -3.80 8.04 20.74
CA LEU A 230 -3.15 6.85 21.29
C LEU A 230 -2.00 7.24 22.24
N TYR A 231 -1.29 8.32 21.96
CA TYR A 231 -0.24 8.80 22.86
C TYR A 231 -0.78 9.27 24.20
N VAL A 232 -1.85 10.08 24.21
CA VAL A 232 -2.44 10.52 25.47
C VAL A 232 -3.12 9.37 26.21
N ARG A 233 -3.69 8.39 25.49
CA ARG A 233 -4.18 7.16 26.12
C ARG A 233 -3.05 6.37 26.78
N ALA A 234 -1.93 6.16 26.08
CA ALA A 234 -0.76 5.48 26.62
C ALA A 234 -0.16 6.23 27.83
N TRP A 235 -0.25 7.56 27.87
CA TRP A 235 0.10 8.35 29.06
C TRP A 235 -0.85 8.09 30.24
N MET A 236 -2.16 8.08 30.00
CA MET A 236 -3.15 7.71 31.04
C MET A 236 -2.97 6.28 31.54
N GLU A 237 -2.53 5.36 30.67
CA GLU A 237 -2.18 3.97 31.02
C GLU A 237 -0.82 3.85 31.74
N GLY A 238 -0.07 4.95 31.91
CA GLY A 238 1.22 4.99 32.60
C GLY A 238 2.40 4.47 31.75
N ARG A 239 2.23 4.35 30.44
CA ARG A 239 3.28 3.87 29.51
C ARG A 239 4.23 4.96 29.03
N PHE A 240 3.78 6.21 29.06
CA PHE A 240 4.58 7.39 28.79
C PHE A 240 4.57 8.31 30.00
N ASP A 241 5.62 9.11 30.15
CA ASP A 241 5.67 10.19 31.12
C ASP A 241 5.25 11.51 30.47
N HIS A 242 5.07 12.53 31.31
CA HIS A 242 4.71 13.87 30.86
C HIS A 242 5.78 14.49 29.93
N ASP A 243 7.07 14.24 30.18
CA ASP A 243 8.14 14.79 29.35
C ASP A 243 8.06 14.28 27.91
N ARG A 244 7.79 12.99 27.71
CA ARG A 244 7.60 12.41 26.38
C ARG A 244 6.40 13.02 25.64
N ILE A 245 5.32 13.32 26.36
CA ILE A 245 4.12 13.99 25.83
C ILE A 245 4.42 15.41 25.34
N GLU A 246 5.26 16.16 26.06
CA GLU A 246 5.75 17.49 25.64
C GLU A 246 6.67 17.47 24.40
N HIS A 247 7.21 16.30 24.06
CA HIS A 247 8.11 16.09 22.93
C HIS A 247 7.41 15.46 21.71
N PHE A 248 6.10 15.66 21.56
CA PHE A 248 5.38 15.30 20.34
C PHE A 248 6.02 15.94 19.09
N ARG A 249 6.32 15.11 18.08
CA ARG A 249 7.03 15.44 16.83
C ARG A 249 8.45 15.98 17.01
N ARG A 250 9.08 15.71 18.16
CA ARG A 250 10.44 16.15 18.47
C ARG A 250 11.26 14.97 19.00
N GLU A 251 11.92 14.24 18.10
CA GLU A 251 12.59 12.96 18.43
C GLU A 251 14.07 12.89 18.03
N ALA A 252 14.63 13.93 17.41
CA ALA A 252 16.02 13.91 16.93
C ALA A 252 17.08 13.89 18.05
N PHE A 253 16.79 14.48 19.21
CA PHE A 253 17.74 14.67 20.32
C PHE A 253 17.17 14.37 21.71
N THR A 254 15.98 13.75 21.75
CA THR A 254 15.25 13.44 22.99
C THR A 254 14.35 12.23 22.74
N THR A 255 13.88 11.60 23.80
CA THR A 255 12.92 10.49 23.72
C THR A 255 11.52 11.04 23.50
N GLY A 256 11.26 11.54 22.30
CA GLY A 256 9.97 12.10 21.90
C GLY A 256 8.95 11.07 21.39
N LEU A 257 7.94 11.61 20.70
CA LEU A 257 6.91 10.83 20.03
C LEU A 257 6.93 11.17 18.53
N SER A 258 7.00 10.16 17.69
CA SER A 258 6.93 10.31 16.23
C SER A 258 5.60 10.94 15.81
N SER A 259 5.55 11.56 14.64
CA SER A 259 4.29 12.12 14.12
C SER A 259 3.21 11.06 13.90
N TYR A 260 3.59 9.88 13.44
CA TYR A 260 2.70 8.82 12.96
C TYR A 260 3.23 7.42 13.35
N PRO A 261 2.50 6.34 13.02
CA PRO A 261 2.96 4.98 13.25
C PRO A 261 4.24 4.61 12.47
N HIS A 262 5.39 4.84 13.09
CA HIS A 262 6.71 4.53 12.53
C HIS A 262 7.45 3.52 13.41
N PRO A 263 7.31 2.20 13.17
CA PRO A 263 7.99 1.16 13.94
C PRO A 263 9.51 1.32 13.93
N ARG A 264 10.10 1.92 12.88
CA ARG A 264 11.53 2.19 12.83
C ARG A 264 11.98 3.22 13.87
N LEU A 265 11.12 4.20 14.19
CA LEU A 265 11.41 5.30 15.11
C LEU A 265 10.96 5.00 16.54
N MET A 266 9.86 4.25 16.71
CA MET A 266 9.34 3.80 18.00
C MET A 266 9.19 2.27 18.03
N PRO A 267 10.31 1.53 18.11
CA PRO A 267 10.37 0.08 17.86
C PRO A 267 9.63 -0.83 18.83
N ASP A 268 9.26 -0.30 19.99
CA ASP A 268 8.56 -1.01 21.06
C ASP A 268 7.09 -0.55 21.20
N TYR A 269 6.63 0.34 20.32
CA TYR A 269 5.30 0.93 20.38
C TYR A 269 4.50 0.72 19.08
N TRP A 270 4.96 1.28 17.97
CA TRP A 270 4.23 1.21 16.70
C TRP A 270 4.49 -0.09 15.96
N GLU A 271 3.47 -0.63 15.31
CA GLU A 271 3.50 -1.95 14.66
C GLU A 271 3.39 -1.86 13.13
N TYR A 272 2.50 -1.01 12.61
CA TYR A 272 2.18 -0.94 11.19
C TYR A 272 2.19 0.51 10.69
N PRO A 273 2.99 0.86 9.65
CA PRO A 273 2.94 2.16 9.00
C PRO A 273 1.67 2.34 8.15
N THR A 274 0.96 3.45 8.36
CA THR A 274 -0.36 3.69 7.75
C THR A 274 -0.56 5.12 7.24
N VAL A 275 0.41 6.02 7.43
CA VAL A 275 0.21 7.44 7.08
C VAL A 275 0.36 7.71 5.58
N SER A 276 1.11 6.87 4.85
CA SER A 276 0.97 6.84 3.39
C SER A 276 -0.32 6.13 3.06
N MET A 277 -1.33 6.93 2.69
CA MET A 277 -2.71 6.47 2.51
C MET A 277 -2.80 5.41 1.42
N GLY A 278 -3.73 4.48 1.57
CA GLY A 278 -3.94 3.36 0.64
C GLY A 278 -3.08 2.12 0.93
N LEU A 279 -1.81 2.30 1.34
CA LEU A 279 -0.92 1.17 1.66
C LEU A 279 -1.43 0.32 2.84
N GLY A 280 -2.08 0.96 3.81
CA GLY A 280 -2.63 0.30 4.99
C GLY A 280 -3.68 -0.77 4.66
N ALA A 281 -4.55 -0.50 3.68
CA ALA A 281 -5.61 -1.44 3.28
C ALA A 281 -5.02 -2.72 2.69
N MET A 282 -4.10 -2.56 1.73
CA MET A 282 -3.46 -3.66 1.02
C MET A 282 -2.63 -4.52 1.99
N THR A 283 -1.80 -3.88 2.81
CA THR A 283 -0.97 -4.59 3.80
C THR A 283 -1.81 -5.28 4.88
N ALA A 284 -2.94 -4.71 5.31
CA ALA A 284 -3.87 -5.36 6.24
C ALA A 284 -4.54 -6.61 5.63
N ILE A 285 -4.99 -6.54 4.36
CA ILE A 285 -5.53 -7.70 3.63
C ILE A 285 -4.48 -8.81 3.55
N ARG A 286 -3.25 -8.47 3.15
CA ARG A 286 -2.16 -9.44 3.08
C ARG A 286 -1.75 -9.98 4.44
N GLN A 287 -1.81 -9.18 5.50
CA GLN A 287 -1.55 -9.65 6.85
C GLN A 287 -2.61 -10.66 7.31
N ALA A 288 -3.89 -10.43 7.00
CA ALA A 288 -4.97 -11.34 7.32
C ALA A 288 -4.84 -12.67 6.57
N ARG A 289 -4.49 -12.61 5.28
CA ARG A 289 -4.15 -13.79 4.48
C ARG A 289 -2.92 -14.52 5.02
N PHE A 290 -1.89 -13.79 5.42
CA PHE A 290 -0.66 -14.39 5.93
C PHE A 290 -0.86 -15.10 7.27
N ASN A 291 -1.78 -14.62 8.12
CA ASN A 291 -2.22 -15.37 9.30
C ASN A 291 -2.79 -16.75 8.89
N ARG A 292 -3.66 -16.79 7.87
CA ARG A 292 -4.19 -18.07 7.34
C ARG A 292 -3.09 -18.96 6.77
N TYR A 293 -2.15 -18.39 6.02
CA TYR A 293 -0.99 -19.11 5.48
C TYR A 293 -0.16 -19.76 6.59
N LEU A 294 0.22 -19.01 7.62
CA LEU A 294 1.02 -19.51 8.74
C LEU A 294 0.32 -20.66 9.47
N ARG A 295 -0.97 -20.50 9.77
CA ARG A 295 -1.80 -21.54 10.41
C ARG A 295 -1.92 -22.78 9.54
N ASP A 296 -2.26 -22.60 8.26
CA ASP A 296 -2.50 -23.71 7.34
C ASP A 296 -1.21 -24.50 7.05
N ARG A 297 -0.05 -23.83 7.11
CA ARG A 297 1.28 -24.44 7.06
C ARG A 297 1.74 -25.05 8.38
N GLY A 298 0.99 -24.85 9.48
CA GLY A 298 1.33 -25.35 10.81
C GLY A 298 2.52 -24.64 11.47
N LEU A 299 2.87 -23.43 11.03
CA LEU A 299 4.02 -22.68 11.55
C LEU A 299 3.71 -21.97 12.87
N VAL A 300 2.47 -21.46 13.01
CA VAL A 300 1.96 -20.88 14.24
C VAL A 300 0.43 -20.84 14.20
N ASP A 301 -0.23 -20.96 15.35
CA ASP A 301 -1.68 -20.81 15.45
C ASP A 301 -2.07 -19.34 15.55
N THR A 302 -2.80 -18.85 14.55
CA THR A 302 -3.29 -17.47 14.49
C THR A 302 -4.81 -17.37 14.61
N ASP A 303 -5.52 -18.44 15.00
CA ASP A 303 -7.00 -18.43 15.02
C ASP A 303 -7.58 -17.45 16.06
N GLN A 304 -6.80 -17.07 17.07
CA GLN A 304 -7.17 -16.05 18.07
C GLN A 304 -6.75 -14.62 17.71
N SER A 305 -6.12 -14.41 16.55
CA SER A 305 -5.64 -13.11 16.08
C SER A 305 -6.47 -12.60 14.90
N ARG A 306 -6.91 -11.34 15.00
CA ARG A 306 -7.64 -10.65 13.92
C ARG A 306 -6.87 -9.45 13.41
N VAL A 307 -7.16 -9.05 12.18
CA VAL A 307 -6.66 -7.82 11.58
C VAL A 307 -7.78 -6.78 11.58
N TRP A 308 -7.48 -5.61 12.13
CA TRP A 308 -8.37 -4.45 12.14
C TRP A 308 -7.70 -3.33 11.37
N TYR A 309 -8.42 -2.71 10.44
CA TYR A 309 -7.91 -1.56 9.70
C TYR A 309 -8.83 -0.36 9.83
N PHE A 310 -8.28 0.77 10.28
CA PHE A 310 -8.99 2.03 10.41
C PHE A 310 -8.62 2.98 9.27
N MET A 311 -9.57 3.22 8.38
CA MET A 311 -9.40 4.00 7.16
C MET A 311 -10.21 5.29 7.22
N GLY A 312 -9.72 6.36 6.62
CA GLY A 312 -10.57 7.51 6.27
C GLY A 312 -11.42 7.21 5.04
N ASP A 313 -12.63 7.75 4.93
CA ASP A 313 -13.39 7.69 3.68
C ASP A 313 -12.67 8.37 2.51
N GLY A 314 -12.02 9.52 2.74
CA GLY A 314 -11.21 10.19 1.71
C GLY A 314 -10.00 9.38 1.23
N GLU A 315 -9.46 8.49 2.05
CA GLU A 315 -8.36 7.58 1.69
C GLU A 315 -8.80 6.49 0.70
N SER A 316 -10.10 6.22 0.59
CA SER A 316 -10.63 5.28 -0.40
C SER A 316 -10.48 5.72 -1.86
N ASP A 317 -10.07 6.98 -2.10
CA ASP A 317 -9.73 7.48 -3.44
C ASP A 317 -8.36 6.95 -3.93
N GLU A 318 -7.48 6.51 -3.02
CA GLU A 318 -6.22 5.85 -3.41
C GLU A 318 -6.52 4.47 -4.04
N PRO A 319 -5.99 4.16 -5.23
CA PRO A 319 -6.25 2.88 -5.89
C PRO A 319 -5.95 1.65 -5.01
N GLU A 320 -4.88 1.74 -4.22
CA GLU A 320 -4.40 0.70 -3.30
C GLU A 320 -5.43 0.37 -2.20
N SER A 321 -6.28 1.33 -1.81
CA SER A 321 -7.29 1.15 -0.77
C SER A 321 -8.33 0.08 -1.13
N LEU A 322 -8.65 -0.06 -2.42
CA LEU A 322 -9.76 -0.86 -2.90
C LEU A 322 -9.35 -1.95 -3.92
N SER A 323 -8.06 -2.05 -4.27
CA SER A 323 -7.58 -2.94 -5.32
C SER A 323 -7.65 -4.43 -4.95
N GLU A 324 -7.61 -4.78 -3.66
CA GLU A 324 -7.53 -6.16 -3.19
C GLU A 324 -8.79 -6.67 -2.48
N LEU A 325 -9.93 -5.98 -2.60
CA LEU A 325 -11.17 -6.41 -1.95
C LEU A 325 -11.60 -7.82 -2.38
N THR A 326 -11.47 -8.15 -3.67
CA THR A 326 -11.88 -9.47 -4.20
C THR A 326 -10.98 -10.60 -3.71
N LEU A 327 -9.69 -10.34 -3.46
CA LEU A 327 -8.77 -11.31 -2.85
C LEU A 327 -9.27 -11.72 -1.47
N ALA A 328 -9.64 -10.74 -0.64
CA ALA A 328 -10.08 -11.00 0.73
C ALA A 328 -11.33 -11.88 0.78
N SER A 329 -12.27 -11.68 -0.14
CA SER A 329 -13.47 -12.50 -0.26
C SER A 329 -13.17 -13.89 -0.83
N ARG A 330 -12.37 -13.98 -1.90
CA ARG A 330 -11.98 -15.24 -2.53
C ARG A 330 -11.29 -16.19 -1.55
N GLU A 331 -10.51 -15.64 -0.61
CA GLU A 331 -9.78 -16.42 0.39
C GLU A 331 -10.46 -16.46 1.76
N HIS A 332 -11.74 -16.08 1.84
CA HIS A 332 -12.57 -16.21 3.03
C HIS A 332 -11.95 -15.56 4.28
N LEU A 333 -11.40 -14.35 4.15
CA LEU A 333 -10.67 -13.66 5.22
C LEU A 333 -11.59 -13.06 6.30
N ASP A 334 -12.35 -13.92 6.98
CA ASP A 334 -13.21 -13.57 8.12
C ASP A 334 -12.45 -13.23 9.41
N ASN A 335 -11.11 -13.23 9.35
CA ASN A 335 -10.21 -12.65 10.34
C ASN A 335 -9.86 -11.17 10.04
N LEU A 336 -10.44 -10.57 8.99
CA LEU A 336 -10.25 -9.15 8.64
C LEU A 336 -11.51 -8.33 8.92
N THR A 337 -11.32 -7.18 9.55
CA THR A 337 -12.38 -6.16 9.69
C THR A 337 -11.83 -4.78 9.36
N MET A 338 -12.40 -4.16 8.32
CA MET A 338 -12.12 -2.77 7.97
C MET A 338 -13.16 -1.86 8.60
N VAL A 339 -12.73 -0.74 9.18
CA VAL A 339 -13.60 0.29 9.76
C VAL A 339 -13.30 1.59 9.03
N VAL A 340 -14.24 2.01 8.19
CA VAL A 340 -14.14 3.26 7.45
C VAL A 340 -14.82 4.36 8.25
N ASN A 341 -14.02 5.36 8.63
CA ASN A 341 -14.46 6.57 9.29
C ASN A 341 -15.08 7.52 8.27
N CYS A 342 -16.38 7.34 8.00
CA CYS A 342 -17.16 8.12 7.05
C CYS A 342 -17.58 9.46 7.67
N ASN A 343 -16.62 10.37 7.81
CA ASN A 343 -16.87 11.74 8.25
C ASN A 343 -17.33 12.67 7.11
N LEU A 344 -17.41 12.11 5.89
CA LEU A 344 -17.79 12.70 4.62
C LEU A 344 -16.80 13.71 4.04
N GLN A 345 -15.68 13.97 4.72
CA GLN A 345 -14.70 15.00 4.34
C GLN A 345 -13.30 14.43 4.09
N ARG A 346 -12.63 15.02 3.11
CA ARG A 346 -11.17 15.00 2.96
C ARG A 346 -10.58 16.35 3.39
N LEU A 347 -9.34 16.62 3.01
CA LEU A 347 -8.57 17.80 3.44
C LEU A 347 -9.29 19.12 3.11
N ASP A 348 -9.71 19.26 1.84
CA ASP A 348 -10.20 20.53 1.28
C ASP A 348 -11.73 20.57 1.06
N GLY A 349 -12.48 19.63 1.63
CA GLY A 349 -13.95 19.58 1.51
C GLY A 349 -14.51 18.15 1.51
N PRO A 350 -15.77 17.97 1.09
CA PRO A 350 -16.39 16.66 1.03
C PRO A 350 -15.67 15.67 0.09
N VAL A 351 -15.74 14.38 0.39
CA VAL A 351 -15.22 13.31 -0.49
C VAL A 351 -16.09 13.19 -1.75
N ARG A 352 -17.42 13.20 -1.55
CA ARG A 352 -18.44 13.10 -2.62
C ARG A 352 -19.56 14.11 -2.40
N GLY A 353 -19.27 15.40 -2.58
CA GLY A 353 -20.25 16.47 -2.27
C GLY A 353 -21.61 16.33 -2.96
N ASN A 354 -21.66 15.80 -4.18
CA ASN A 354 -22.89 15.68 -4.98
C ASN A 354 -23.53 14.28 -4.95
N THR A 355 -22.92 13.31 -4.27
CA THR A 355 -23.39 11.92 -4.18
C THR A 355 -23.24 11.42 -2.74
N LYS A 356 -23.24 10.10 -2.50
CA LYS A 356 -23.09 9.50 -1.16
C LYS A 356 -21.94 8.52 -1.09
N ILE A 357 -20.82 8.89 -0.45
CA ILE A 357 -19.63 8.04 -0.33
C ILE A 357 -19.92 6.73 0.40
N VAL A 358 -20.76 6.77 1.43
CA VAL A 358 -21.16 5.57 2.17
C VAL A 358 -21.89 4.57 1.27
N GLN A 359 -22.77 5.03 0.37
CA GLN A 359 -23.47 4.14 -0.56
C GLN A 359 -22.54 3.63 -1.67
N GLU A 360 -21.64 4.48 -2.17
CA GLU A 360 -20.60 4.07 -3.12
C GLU A 360 -19.73 2.95 -2.54
N LEU A 361 -19.22 3.13 -1.32
CA LEU A 361 -18.41 2.13 -0.64
C LEU A 361 -19.23 0.87 -0.32
N ALA A 362 -20.45 1.00 0.19
CA ALA A 362 -21.30 -0.16 0.47
C ALA A 362 -21.51 -1.01 -0.78
N ALA A 363 -21.78 -0.38 -1.94
CA ALA A 363 -21.95 -1.09 -3.20
C ALA A 363 -20.65 -1.76 -3.68
N ARG A 364 -19.50 -1.07 -3.59
CA ARG A 364 -18.19 -1.63 -3.98
C ARG A 364 -17.80 -2.84 -3.12
N PHE A 365 -17.91 -2.73 -1.80
CA PHE A 365 -17.60 -3.82 -0.88
C PHE A 365 -18.56 -5.01 -1.04
N THR A 366 -19.87 -4.73 -1.15
CA THR A 366 -20.87 -5.78 -1.43
C THR A 366 -20.57 -6.49 -2.75
N GLY A 367 -20.29 -5.73 -3.82
CA GLY A 367 -19.92 -6.27 -5.13
C GLY A 367 -18.62 -7.09 -5.11
N ALA A 368 -17.72 -6.78 -4.19
CA ALA A 368 -16.50 -7.56 -3.96
C ALA A 368 -16.70 -8.79 -3.05
N GLY A 369 -17.92 -9.05 -2.55
CA GLY A 369 -18.24 -10.22 -1.71
C GLY A 369 -18.00 -10.04 -0.21
N TRP A 370 -17.91 -8.79 0.27
CA TRP A 370 -17.73 -8.48 1.70
C TRP A 370 -19.06 -8.42 2.44
N ASN A 371 -19.01 -8.71 3.74
CA ASN A 371 -20.07 -8.33 4.67
C ASN A 371 -20.00 -6.82 4.96
N VAL A 372 -21.10 -6.09 4.72
CA VAL A 372 -21.16 -4.63 4.89
C VAL A 372 -22.07 -4.27 6.05
N ILE A 373 -21.52 -3.63 7.06
CA ILE A 373 -22.26 -3.11 8.23
C ILE A 373 -22.24 -1.58 8.18
N LYS A 374 -23.40 -0.96 7.96
CA LYS A 374 -23.58 0.49 8.03
C LYS A 374 -23.94 0.88 9.46
N CYS A 375 -23.15 1.77 10.04
CA CYS A 375 -23.35 2.35 11.36
C CYS A 375 -23.51 3.86 11.18
N LEU A 376 -24.74 4.29 10.88
CA LEU A 376 -25.06 5.62 10.34
C LEU A 376 -25.63 6.57 11.39
N TRP A 377 -26.63 6.10 12.14
CA TRP A 377 -27.45 6.94 13.01
C TRP A 377 -27.34 6.47 14.47
N GLY A 378 -27.27 7.40 15.41
CA GLY A 378 -27.26 7.09 16.84
C GLY A 378 -28.63 6.63 17.34
N ARG A 379 -28.73 6.34 18.64
CA ARG A 379 -29.97 5.79 19.23
C ARG A 379 -31.10 6.82 19.37
N THR A 380 -30.83 8.12 19.33
CA THR A 380 -31.90 9.15 19.37
C THR A 380 -32.76 9.16 18.11
N TRP A 381 -32.27 8.59 17.00
CA TRP A 381 -33.03 8.42 15.76
C TRP A 381 -34.02 7.24 15.78
N ASP A 382 -33.85 6.27 16.69
CA ASP A 382 -34.68 5.06 16.71
C ASP A 382 -36.18 5.32 16.84
N PRO A 383 -36.65 6.20 17.73
CA PRO A 383 -38.09 6.50 17.82
C PRO A 383 -38.65 7.10 16.54
N LEU A 384 -37.84 7.89 15.81
CA LEU A 384 -38.25 8.50 14.54
C LEU A 384 -38.38 7.43 13.45
N PHE A 385 -37.41 6.52 13.32
CA PHE A 385 -37.48 5.42 12.36
C PHE A 385 -38.60 4.42 12.70
N ALA A 386 -38.87 4.18 13.99
CA ALA A 386 -39.98 3.34 14.41
C ALA A 386 -41.35 3.99 14.12
N ALA A 387 -41.45 5.32 14.19
CA ALA A 387 -42.65 6.09 13.86
C ALA A 387 -42.84 6.30 12.34
N ASP A 388 -41.77 6.16 11.54
CA ASP A 388 -41.76 6.30 10.08
C ASP A 388 -42.40 5.10 9.37
N THR A 389 -43.72 4.95 9.51
CA THR A 389 -44.46 3.79 8.97
C THR A 389 -44.52 3.73 7.44
N THR A 390 -44.22 4.83 6.74
CA THR A 390 -44.21 4.92 5.28
C THR A 390 -42.81 4.85 4.67
N GLY A 391 -41.76 4.98 5.49
CA GLY A 391 -40.37 5.05 5.03
C GLY A 391 -39.96 6.42 4.48
N ALA A 392 -40.77 7.46 4.69
CA ALA A 392 -40.52 8.81 4.18
C ALA A 392 -39.22 9.42 4.73
N LEU A 393 -38.89 9.18 6.01
CA LEU A 393 -37.66 9.69 6.62
C LEU A 393 -36.44 8.97 6.06
N ALA A 394 -36.50 7.65 5.95
CA ALA A 394 -35.44 6.85 5.34
C ALA A 394 -35.18 7.28 3.88
N ALA A 395 -36.24 7.48 3.09
CA ALA A 395 -36.15 7.98 1.73
C ALA A 395 -35.56 9.39 1.66
N ARG A 396 -35.97 10.29 2.56
CA ARG A 396 -35.44 11.65 2.63
C ARG A 396 -33.95 11.68 2.91
N LEU A 397 -33.49 10.92 3.91
CA LEU A 397 -32.07 10.82 4.26
C LEU A 397 -31.26 10.20 3.11
N SER A 398 -31.81 9.21 2.42
CA SER A 398 -31.16 8.60 1.25
C SER A 398 -31.04 9.54 0.06
N ALA A 399 -31.97 10.50 -0.10
CA ALA A 399 -31.98 11.46 -1.20
C ALA A 399 -31.03 12.64 -0.98
N LEU A 400 -30.54 12.87 0.24
CA LEU A 400 -29.57 13.93 0.52
C LEU A 400 -28.19 13.58 -0.05
N THR A 401 -27.60 14.53 -0.78
CA THR A 401 -26.18 14.48 -1.11
C THR A 401 -25.35 14.61 0.17
N ASP A 402 -24.10 14.13 0.17
CA ASP A 402 -23.22 14.29 1.34
C ASP A 402 -22.92 15.78 1.63
N GLY A 403 -22.95 16.65 0.61
CA GLY A 403 -22.83 18.09 0.77
C GLY A 403 -24.02 18.70 1.53
N ASP A 404 -25.25 18.33 1.15
CA ASP A 404 -26.45 18.75 1.86
C ASP A 404 -26.50 18.18 3.28
N GLU A 405 -26.13 16.91 3.44
CA GLU A 405 -26.08 16.26 4.75
C GLU A 405 -25.09 16.99 5.67
N GLN A 406 -23.87 17.29 5.21
CA GLN A 406 -22.91 18.04 6.03
C GLN A 406 -23.41 19.42 6.42
N ARG A 407 -24.08 20.14 5.50
CA ARG A 407 -24.65 21.45 5.79
C ARG A 407 -25.76 21.35 6.82
N LEU A 408 -26.71 20.43 6.63
CA LEU A 408 -27.85 20.25 7.53
C LEU A 408 -27.42 19.78 8.92
N MET A 409 -26.44 18.87 9.01
CA MET A 409 -25.92 18.37 10.28
C MET A 409 -25.09 19.41 11.06
N THR A 410 -24.87 20.60 10.51
CA THR A 410 -24.21 21.73 11.18
C THR A 410 -25.07 23.00 11.19
N ALA A 411 -26.34 22.88 10.80
CA ALA A 411 -27.31 23.96 10.76
C ALA A 411 -28.04 24.11 12.10
N SER A 412 -28.73 25.24 12.28
CA SER A 412 -29.61 25.46 13.42
C SER A 412 -30.88 24.62 13.31
N GLY A 413 -31.51 24.33 14.45
CA GLY A 413 -32.66 23.44 14.51
C GLY A 413 -33.87 23.89 13.70
N ASP A 414 -34.07 25.20 13.53
CA ASP A 414 -35.11 25.77 12.66
C ASP A 414 -34.87 25.44 11.17
N VAL A 415 -33.61 25.47 10.73
CA VAL A 415 -33.21 25.07 9.38
C VAL A 415 -33.37 23.56 9.19
N VAL A 416 -32.93 22.76 10.17
CA VAL A 416 -33.14 21.30 10.15
C VAL A 416 -34.62 20.96 10.03
N ARG A 417 -35.47 21.59 10.84
CA ARG A 417 -36.93 21.41 10.78
C ARG A 417 -37.49 21.76 9.40
N ALA A 418 -37.11 22.90 8.86
CA ALA A 418 -37.67 23.42 7.61
C ALA A 418 -37.19 22.63 6.38
N GLU A 419 -35.93 22.18 6.37
CA GLU A 419 -35.31 21.58 5.18
C GLU A 419 -35.22 20.06 5.24
N LEU A 420 -34.93 19.45 6.39
CA LEU A 420 -34.88 17.99 6.52
C LEU A 420 -36.31 17.43 6.64
N PHE A 421 -37.13 18.00 7.52
CA PHE A 421 -38.50 17.55 7.81
C PHE A 421 -39.55 18.34 7.03
N ASN A 422 -39.33 18.50 5.73
CA ASN A 422 -40.00 19.50 4.88
C ASN A 422 -41.38 19.10 4.31
N THR A 423 -41.88 17.90 4.60
CA THR A 423 -43.23 17.46 4.21
C THR A 423 -44.16 17.39 5.43
N PRO A 424 -45.49 17.45 5.26
CA PRO A 424 -46.43 17.35 6.39
C PRO A 424 -46.22 16.08 7.25
N GLU A 425 -45.89 14.96 6.61
CA GLU A 425 -45.57 13.70 7.26
C GLU A 425 -44.27 13.77 8.07
N LEU A 426 -43.18 14.26 7.47
CA LEU A 426 -41.89 14.38 8.16
C LEU A 426 -41.96 15.41 9.29
N ALA A 427 -42.65 16.53 9.09
CA ALA A 427 -42.86 17.55 10.10
C ALA A 427 -43.65 17.01 11.30
N ALA A 428 -44.59 16.09 11.08
CA ALA A 428 -45.34 15.45 12.16
C ALA A 428 -44.45 14.58 13.06
N LEU A 429 -43.43 13.91 12.50
CA LEU A 429 -42.48 13.09 13.27
C LEU A 429 -41.75 13.92 14.34
N VAL A 430 -41.43 15.17 14.04
CA VAL A 430 -40.63 16.06 14.92
C VAL A 430 -41.42 17.21 15.54
N ALA A 431 -42.76 17.19 15.43
CA ALA A 431 -43.62 18.27 15.94
C ALA A 431 -43.50 18.49 17.47
N HIS A 432 -43.04 17.47 18.20
CA HIS A 432 -42.83 17.49 19.64
C HIS A 432 -41.41 17.93 20.07
N MET A 433 -40.47 17.99 19.12
CA MET A 433 -39.06 18.34 19.38
C MET A 433 -38.86 19.84 19.26
N THR A 434 -38.07 20.43 20.17
CA THR A 434 -37.59 21.81 20.06
C THR A 434 -36.46 21.93 19.04
N ASP A 435 -36.06 23.15 18.67
CA ASP A 435 -34.94 23.34 17.74
C ASP A 435 -33.61 22.87 18.37
N ALA A 436 -33.44 23.02 19.68
CA ALA A 436 -32.29 22.46 20.40
C ALA A 436 -32.28 20.92 20.39
N ASP A 437 -33.46 20.27 20.48
CA ASP A 437 -33.56 18.81 20.35
C ASP A 437 -33.17 18.35 18.93
N LEU A 438 -33.47 19.14 17.90
CA LEU A 438 -33.08 18.85 16.52
C LEU A 438 -31.59 19.04 16.28
N GLU A 439 -30.97 20.06 16.88
CA GLU A 439 -29.50 20.23 16.84
C GLU A 439 -28.81 19.04 17.51
N ALA A 440 -29.29 18.61 18.67
CA ALA A 440 -28.78 17.42 19.36
C ALA A 440 -28.97 16.13 18.55
N LEU A 441 -30.11 15.99 17.85
CA LEU A 441 -30.38 14.86 16.94
C LEU A 441 -29.34 14.79 15.81
N THR A 442 -28.97 15.94 15.23
CA THR A 442 -27.98 15.99 14.14
C THR A 442 -26.54 15.68 14.57
N ASP A 443 -26.22 15.84 15.86
CA ASP A 443 -24.93 15.44 16.43
C ASP A 443 -24.85 13.92 16.74
N ASP A 444 -26.00 13.24 16.85
CA ASP A 444 -26.10 11.82 17.21
C ASP A 444 -26.04 10.88 15.99
N VAL A 445 -24.82 10.72 15.45
CA VAL A 445 -24.51 9.76 14.38
C VAL A 445 -23.91 8.47 14.92
N GLY A 446 -24.07 7.36 14.18
CA GLY A 446 -23.73 6.01 14.63
C GLY A 446 -22.26 5.82 15.00
N GLY A 447 -21.34 6.50 14.30
CA GLY A 447 -19.90 6.50 14.60
C GLY A 447 -19.52 7.20 15.91
N HIS A 448 -20.48 7.82 16.61
CA HIS A 448 -20.31 8.42 17.94
C HIS A 448 -21.13 7.76 19.05
N ASP A 449 -21.99 6.78 18.72
CA ASP A 449 -22.76 6.03 19.71
C ASP A 449 -22.03 4.72 20.07
N PRO A 450 -21.51 4.58 21.32
CA PRO A 450 -20.77 3.40 21.73
C PRO A 450 -21.54 2.08 21.58
N VAL A 451 -22.87 2.12 21.73
CA VAL A 451 -23.71 0.91 21.66
C VAL A 451 -23.81 0.43 20.21
N ARG A 452 -24.01 1.35 19.26
CA ARG A 452 -24.03 1.03 17.82
C ARG A 452 -22.70 0.47 17.35
N ILE A 453 -21.60 1.10 17.76
CA ILE A 453 -20.24 0.67 17.40
C ILE A 453 -19.96 -0.73 17.94
N HIS A 454 -20.29 -0.97 19.21
CA HIS A 454 -20.09 -2.28 19.83
C HIS A 454 -20.94 -3.36 19.14
N ALA A 455 -22.21 -3.06 18.80
CA ALA A 455 -23.05 -3.98 18.03
C ALA A 455 -22.41 -4.32 16.67
N ALA A 456 -21.91 -3.33 15.94
CA ALA A 456 -21.23 -3.51 14.66
C ALA A 456 -19.94 -4.35 14.80
N TYR A 457 -19.12 -4.07 15.82
CA TYR A 457 -17.88 -4.82 16.09
C TYR A 457 -18.17 -6.28 16.47
N ARG A 458 -19.18 -6.53 17.30
CA ARG A 458 -19.60 -7.88 17.64
C ARG A 458 -20.13 -8.65 16.43
N ALA A 459 -20.95 -8.01 15.60
CA ALA A 459 -21.46 -8.62 14.38
C ALA A 459 -20.32 -8.96 13.41
N ALA A 460 -19.35 -8.07 13.23
CA ALA A 460 -18.17 -8.31 12.39
C ALA A 460 -17.31 -9.49 12.88
N VAL A 461 -17.08 -9.61 14.19
CA VAL A 461 -16.32 -10.72 14.78
C VAL A 461 -17.09 -12.05 14.71
N ALA A 462 -18.42 -12.00 14.83
CA ALA A 462 -19.30 -13.17 14.74
C ALA A 462 -19.43 -13.70 13.30
N HIS A 463 -19.33 -12.83 12.28
CA HIS A 463 -19.40 -13.21 10.88
C HIS A 463 -18.27 -14.18 10.49
N LYS A 464 -18.58 -15.13 9.58
CA LYS A 464 -17.66 -16.17 9.12
C LYS A 464 -17.70 -16.33 7.61
N GLY A 465 -16.60 -16.81 7.03
CA GLY A 465 -16.47 -17.09 5.59
C GLY A 465 -16.27 -15.88 4.68
N GLN A 466 -16.42 -14.64 5.19
CA GLN A 466 -16.18 -13.40 4.44
C GLN A 466 -15.51 -12.35 5.33
N PRO A 467 -14.67 -11.46 4.75
CA PRO A 467 -14.22 -10.26 5.44
C PRO A 467 -15.40 -9.30 5.70
N THR A 468 -15.25 -8.43 6.70
CA THR A 468 -16.27 -7.42 7.05
C THR A 468 -15.74 -6.01 6.89
N VAL A 469 -16.57 -5.11 6.34
CA VAL A 469 -16.37 -3.66 6.41
C VAL A 469 -17.47 -3.02 7.26
N ILE A 470 -17.08 -2.06 8.08
CA ILE A 470 -17.97 -1.22 8.88
C ILE A 470 -17.85 0.20 8.34
N LEU A 471 -18.96 0.73 7.82
CA LEU A 471 -19.06 2.11 7.35
C LEU A 471 -19.66 2.95 8.48
N ALA A 472 -18.79 3.61 9.24
CA ALA A 472 -19.17 4.36 10.43
C ALA A 472 -19.32 5.85 10.10
N ARG A 473 -20.56 6.34 10.08
CA ARG A 473 -20.85 7.77 9.89
C ARG A 473 -20.43 8.53 11.14
N SER A 474 -19.45 9.43 11.00
CA SER A 474 -18.95 10.25 12.10
C SER A 474 -18.95 11.73 11.71
N ILE A 475 -18.57 12.62 12.63
CA ILE A 475 -18.45 14.06 12.38
C ILE A 475 -16.99 14.46 12.57
N LYS A 476 -16.40 15.10 11.55
CA LYS A 476 -15.02 15.60 11.63
C LYS A 476 -14.90 16.70 12.68
N GLY A 477 -13.95 16.58 13.61
CA GLY A 477 -13.81 17.54 14.72
C GLY A 477 -14.92 17.46 15.78
N TYR A 478 -15.59 16.30 15.91
CA TYR A 478 -16.65 16.08 16.89
C TYR A 478 -16.22 16.37 18.33
N GLY A 479 -17.09 17.01 19.11
CA GLY A 479 -16.84 17.33 20.52
C GLY A 479 -15.80 18.43 20.76
N LEU A 480 -15.32 19.12 19.72
CA LEU A 480 -14.41 20.27 19.81
C LEU A 480 -15.13 21.63 19.69
N GLY A 481 -16.46 21.60 19.55
CA GLY A 481 -17.31 22.79 19.43
C GLY A 481 -17.57 23.28 17.99
N PRO A 482 -18.41 24.32 17.84
CA PRO A 482 -18.97 24.74 16.55
C PRO A 482 -17.95 25.26 15.52
N THR A 483 -16.78 25.72 15.99
CA THR A 483 -15.69 26.21 15.14
C THR A 483 -14.85 25.07 14.54
N PHE A 484 -15.05 23.83 15.01
CA PHE A 484 -14.36 22.63 14.54
C PHE A 484 -15.33 21.65 13.87
N ALA A 485 -16.41 21.27 14.55
CA ALA A 485 -17.31 20.20 14.13
C ALA A 485 -17.90 20.44 12.72
N GLY A 486 -17.66 19.50 11.81
CA GLY A 486 -18.18 19.51 10.44
C GLY A 486 -17.66 20.63 9.54
N ARG A 487 -16.67 21.44 9.95
CA ARG A 487 -16.13 22.54 9.11
C ARG A 487 -14.97 22.08 8.22
N ASN A 488 -14.91 22.57 6.97
CA ASN A 488 -13.84 22.23 6.04
C ASN A 488 -12.45 22.69 6.54
N ALA A 489 -12.36 23.92 7.05
CA ALA A 489 -11.10 24.53 7.54
C ALA A 489 -10.45 23.75 8.70
N THR A 490 -11.21 22.90 9.38
CA THR A 490 -10.80 22.14 10.55
C THR A 490 -9.67 21.14 10.31
N HIS A 491 -9.41 20.74 9.06
CA HIS A 491 -8.24 19.90 8.75
C HIS A 491 -6.91 20.65 8.98
N GLY A 492 -6.87 21.92 8.59
CA GLY A 492 -5.70 22.80 8.69
C GLY A 492 -5.50 23.40 10.07
N LYS A 493 -6.48 23.33 10.98
CA LYS A 493 -6.35 23.87 12.34
C LYS A 493 -5.36 23.06 13.16
N LYS A 494 -4.18 23.65 13.42
CA LYS A 494 -3.08 23.07 14.24
C LYS A 494 -3.03 23.62 15.67
N LYS A 495 -3.93 24.54 15.99
CA LYS A 495 -4.09 25.15 17.32
C LYS A 495 -5.60 25.23 17.59
N ALA A 496 -6.02 24.84 18.79
CA ALA A 496 -7.36 25.19 19.27
C ALA A 496 -7.45 26.71 19.44
N ASP A 497 -8.56 27.29 18.99
CA ASP A 497 -8.87 28.71 19.26
C ASP A 497 -9.50 28.85 20.64
N ASP A 498 -9.46 30.06 21.23
CA ASP A 498 -9.99 30.32 22.57
C ASP A 498 -11.44 29.85 22.72
N SER A 499 -12.25 30.03 21.67
CA SER A 499 -13.65 29.60 21.70
C SER A 499 -13.81 28.09 21.84
N ALA A 500 -12.96 27.30 21.19
CA ALA A 500 -12.94 25.85 21.32
C ALA A 500 -12.43 25.40 22.70
N LEU A 501 -11.43 26.09 23.25
CA LEU A 501 -10.89 25.82 24.59
C LEU A 501 -11.96 26.01 25.67
N HIS A 502 -12.64 27.16 25.66
CA HIS A 502 -13.74 27.46 26.59
C HIS A 502 -14.90 26.48 26.42
N TYR A 503 -15.32 26.24 25.17
CA TYR A 503 -16.40 25.30 24.89
C TYR A 503 -16.12 23.91 25.46
N MET A 504 -14.95 23.34 25.18
CA MET A 504 -14.60 22.01 25.67
C MET A 504 -14.46 21.98 27.19
N ARG A 505 -13.80 22.98 27.79
CA ARG A 505 -13.68 23.07 29.25
C ARG A 505 -15.04 23.05 29.92
N ASP A 506 -15.96 23.89 29.43
CA ASP A 506 -17.30 24.04 30.02
C ASP A 506 -18.16 22.79 29.77
N THR A 507 -18.06 22.19 28.57
CA THR A 507 -18.79 20.96 28.20
C THR A 507 -18.36 19.76 29.04
N ILE A 508 -17.06 19.62 29.30
CA ILE A 508 -16.50 18.52 30.10
C ILE A 508 -16.62 18.81 31.61
N GLY A 509 -16.87 20.06 31.99
CA GLY A 509 -16.95 20.48 33.39
C GLY A 509 -15.59 20.54 34.09
N LEU A 510 -14.54 20.97 33.37
CA LEU A 510 -13.19 21.09 33.92
C LEU A 510 -13.07 22.32 34.83
N GLY A 511 -12.40 22.17 35.96
CA GLY A 511 -12.23 23.23 36.97
C GLY A 511 -11.17 24.29 36.66
N PHE A 512 -10.70 24.39 35.41
CA PHE A 512 -9.71 25.37 34.99
C PHE A 512 -10.33 26.77 34.90
N SER A 513 -9.69 27.78 35.48
CA SER A 513 -10.08 29.17 35.28
C SER A 513 -9.78 29.65 33.85
N ASP A 514 -10.32 30.81 33.46
CA ASP A 514 -9.98 31.42 32.17
C ASP A 514 -8.47 31.72 32.05
N GLU A 515 -7.82 32.07 33.16
CA GLU A 515 -6.37 32.32 33.22
C GLU A 515 -5.56 31.03 33.04
N ASP A 516 -6.01 29.91 33.65
CA ASP A 516 -5.35 28.61 33.49
C ASP A 516 -5.31 28.14 32.02
N LEU A 517 -6.31 28.51 31.21
CA LEU A 517 -6.36 28.14 29.79
C LEU A 517 -5.23 28.77 28.96
N GLU A 518 -4.65 29.89 29.41
CA GLU A 518 -3.50 30.49 28.74
C GLU A 518 -2.31 29.52 28.72
N ASP A 519 -2.16 28.70 29.77
CA ASP A 519 -1.08 27.72 29.89
C ASP A 519 -1.35 26.40 29.18
N LEU A 520 -2.53 26.24 28.54
CA LEU A 520 -2.94 25.01 27.84
C LEU A 520 -2.79 23.75 28.71
N PRO A 521 -3.54 23.65 29.83
CA PRO A 521 -3.28 22.65 30.87
C PRO A 521 -3.73 21.25 30.41
N TYR A 522 -2.92 20.24 30.66
CA TYR A 522 -3.36 18.85 30.56
C TYR A 522 -4.22 18.44 31.75
N ILE A 523 -5.05 17.43 31.55
CA ILE A 523 -5.63 16.65 32.64
C ILE A 523 -4.63 15.55 32.98
N MET A 524 -4.12 15.55 34.21
CA MET A 524 -3.08 14.61 34.62
C MET A 524 -3.69 13.23 35.00
N PRO A 525 -2.97 12.11 34.78
CA PRO A 525 -3.45 10.78 35.18
C PRO A 525 -3.84 10.68 36.66
N GLU A 526 -3.10 11.34 37.55
CA GLU A 526 -3.38 11.38 38.99
C GLU A 526 -4.70 12.06 39.36
N ASP A 527 -5.18 13.00 38.52
CA ASP A 527 -6.45 13.71 38.71
C ASP A 527 -7.67 12.90 38.22
N ARG A 528 -7.42 11.73 37.62
CA ARG A 528 -8.41 10.88 36.95
C ARG A 528 -8.22 9.40 37.33
N SER A 529 -7.96 9.15 38.62
CA SER A 529 -7.62 7.81 39.12
C SER A 529 -8.68 6.74 38.85
N GLU A 530 -9.97 7.08 38.84
CA GLU A 530 -11.06 6.14 38.53
C GLU A 530 -11.07 5.77 37.04
N GLU A 531 -10.94 6.77 36.17
CA GLU A 531 -10.82 6.59 34.72
C GLU A 531 -9.59 5.76 34.35
N VAL A 532 -8.44 6.05 34.97
CA VAL A 532 -7.20 5.29 34.79
C VAL A 532 -7.36 3.85 35.26
N ALA A 533 -7.97 3.61 36.42
CA ALA A 533 -8.23 2.26 36.91
C ALA A 533 -9.11 1.46 35.95
N TYR A 534 -10.15 2.09 35.40
CA TYR A 534 -11.01 1.45 34.39
C TYR A 534 -10.25 1.11 33.10
N LEU A 535 -9.44 2.04 32.57
CA LEU A 535 -8.60 1.81 31.38
C LEU A 535 -7.68 0.58 31.57
N LEU A 536 -6.99 0.52 32.72
CA LEU A 536 -6.09 -0.57 33.06
C LEU A 536 -6.84 -1.90 33.22
N GLU A 537 -8.00 -1.89 33.89
CA GLU A 537 -8.84 -3.08 34.05
C GLU A 537 -9.30 -3.63 32.70
N ARG A 538 -9.77 -2.77 31.79
CA ARG A 538 -10.20 -3.17 30.44
C ARG A 538 -9.05 -3.73 29.62
N ARG A 539 -7.88 -3.08 29.63
CA ARG A 539 -6.71 -3.60 28.91
C ARG A 539 -6.20 -4.92 29.49
N GLN A 540 -6.21 -5.07 30.81
CA GLN A 540 -5.87 -6.34 31.45
C GLN A 540 -6.85 -7.46 31.02
N ALA A 541 -8.15 -7.17 31.01
CA ALA A 541 -9.17 -8.14 30.59
C ALA A 541 -9.03 -8.57 29.11
N LEU A 542 -8.47 -7.70 28.26
CA LEU A 542 -8.22 -7.96 26.85
C LEU A 542 -6.77 -8.39 26.55
N GLY A 543 -6.00 -8.77 27.56
CA GLY A 543 -4.66 -9.33 27.37
C GLY A 543 -3.58 -8.31 27.06
N GLY A 544 -3.59 -7.13 27.70
CA GLY A 544 -2.47 -6.19 27.68
C GLY A 544 -2.72 -4.94 26.84
N PHE A 545 -1.71 -4.09 26.66
CA PHE A 545 -1.85 -2.79 26.00
C PHE A 545 -1.81 -2.89 24.46
N LEU A 546 -2.32 -1.84 23.81
CA LEU A 546 -2.20 -1.63 22.36
C LEU A 546 -2.02 -0.13 22.06
N PRO A 547 -1.23 0.25 21.04
CA PRO A 547 -0.32 -0.59 20.28
C PRO A 547 0.88 -1.02 21.13
N GLU A 548 1.47 -2.16 20.81
CA GLU A 548 2.68 -2.63 21.50
C GLU A 548 3.47 -3.54 20.56
N ARG A 549 4.65 -3.10 20.14
CA ARG A 549 5.52 -3.94 19.31
C ARG A 549 6.46 -4.74 20.21
N ARG A 550 6.35 -6.08 20.13
CA ARG A 550 7.24 -7.00 20.84
C ARG A 550 8.26 -7.55 19.86
N THR A 551 9.53 -7.50 20.25
CA THR A 551 10.59 -8.24 19.58
C THR A 551 11.33 -9.07 20.60
N SER A 552 11.58 -10.33 20.26
CA SER A 552 12.53 -11.18 20.97
C SER A 552 13.50 -11.76 19.95
N THR A 553 14.72 -12.06 20.39
CA THR A 553 15.62 -12.90 19.60
C THR A 553 14.96 -14.28 19.43
N LEU A 554 14.47 -14.57 18.24
CA LEU A 554 13.92 -15.88 17.89
C LEU A 554 15.08 -16.81 17.54
N ASP A 555 15.06 -18.03 18.07
CA ASP A 555 16.03 -19.07 17.72
C ASP A 555 15.70 -19.63 16.34
N VAL A 556 16.15 -18.92 15.30
CA VAL A 556 15.96 -19.28 13.90
C VAL A 556 17.26 -19.92 13.40
N PRO A 557 17.27 -21.23 13.09
CA PRO A 557 18.48 -21.87 12.61
C PRO A 557 18.90 -21.27 11.27
N LEU A 558 20.17 -20.89 11.15
CA LEU A 558 20.72 -20.48 9.87
C LEU A 558 20.89 -21.70 8.95
N PRO A 559 20.71 -21.56 7.63
CA PRO A 559 20.98 -22.64 6.69
C PRO A 559 22.43 -23.13 6.83
N PRO A 560 22.66 -24.45 6.75
CA PRO A 560 24.00 -25.00 6.92
C PRO A 560 24.87 -24.69 5.70
N ALA A 561 26.19 -24.76 5.86
CA ALA A 561 27.14 -24.37 4.80
C ALA A 561 26.90 -25.15 3.49
N GLU A 562 26.48 -26.40 3.59
CA GLU A 562 26.18 -27.30 2.47
C GLU A 562 25.10 -26.75 1.53
N ALA A 563 24.23 -25.84 2.00
CA ALA A 563 23.24 -25.17 1.15
C ALA A 563 23.89 -24.26 0.10
N TYR A 564 25.13 -23.80 0.35
CA TYR A 564 25.84 -22.78 -0.43
C TYR A 564 27.10 -23.29 -1.15
N VAL A 565 27.82 -24.28 -0.59
CA VAL A 565 29.16 -24.66 -1.07
C VAL A 565 29.23 -25.11 -2.53
N GLU A 566 28.15 -25.67 -3.11
CA GLU A 566 28.18 -26.11 -4.51
C GLU A 566 28.40 -24.96 -5.51
N PHE A 567 28.06 -23.73 -5.12
CA PHE A 567 28.21 -22.56 -6.01
C PHE A 567 29.67 -22.09 -6.11
N ASP A 568 30.53 -22.43 -5.15
CA ASP A 568 31.95 -22.09 -5.14
C ASP A 568 32.74 -22.84 -6.25
N GLU A 569 32.24 -24.00 -6.71
CA GLU A 569 32.91 -24.83 -7.72
C GLU A 569 32.71 -24.33 -9.16
N GLY A 570 31.80 -23.37 -9.37
CA GLY A 570 31.38 -22.91 -10.70
C GLY A 570 30.44 -23.90 -11.41
N SER A 571 30.12 -23.64 -12.68
CA SER A 571 29.17 -24.46 -13.46
C SER A 571 29.85 -25.50 -14.37
N GLY A 572 31.16 -25.66 -14.26
CA GLY A 572 31.96 -26.56 -15.10
C GLY A 572 31.88 -26.19 -16.57
N LYS A 573 31.18 -26.99 -17.38
CA LYS A 573 30.96 -26.72 -18.82
C LYS A 573 29.55 -26.26 -19.15
N GLN A 574 28.65 -26.21 -18.17
CA GLN A 574 27.26 -25.82 -18.42
C GLN A 574 27.14 -24.30 -18.36
N SER A 575 26.51 -23.71 -19.37
CA SER A 575 26.10 -22.30 -19.29
C SER A 575 24.81 -22.20 -18.47
N VAL A 576 24.80 -21.32 -17.48
CA VAL A 576 23.65 -21.03 -16.61
C VAL A 576 23.58 -19.52 -16.36
N SER A 577 22.42 -19.03 -15.95
CA SER A 577 22.25 -17.63 -15.55
C SER A 577 22.29 -17.46 -14.04
N THR A 578 22.44 -16.22 -13.54
CA THR A 578 22.32 -15.96 -12.10
C THR A 578 20.90 -16.20 -11.58
N THR A 579 19.84 -16.02 -12.38
CA THR A 579 18.48 -16.46 -12.02
C THR A 579 18.41 -17.98 -11.84
N MET A 580 19.03 -18.77 -12.74
CA MET A 580 19.07 -20.23 -12.56
C MET A 580 19.86 -20.65 -11.33
N ALA A 581 20.96 -19.95 -11.02
CA ALA A 581 21.74 -20.17 -9.80
C ALA A 581 20.91 -19.85 -8.55
N PHE A 582 20.20 -18.71 -8.54
CA PHE A 582 19.27 -18.33 -7.47
C PHE A 582 18.21 -19.40 -7.22
N VAL A 583 17.52 -19.88 -8.25
CA VAL A 583 16.46 -20.89 -8.06
C VAL A 583 17.02 -22.21 -7.51
N ARG A 584 18.23 -22.60 -7.92
CA ARG A 584 18.94 -23.76 -7.33
C ARG A 584 19.27 -23.51 -5.86
N LEU A 585 19.73 -22.31 -5.50
CA LEU A 585 20.00 -21.95 -4.11
C LEU A 585 18.72 -21.94 -3.28
N LEU A 586 17.65 -21.33 -3.78
CA LEU A 586 16.33 -21.31 -3.12
C LEU A 586 15.80 -22.73 -2.88
N ARG A 587 16.00 -23.65 -3.83
CA ARG A 587 15.70 -25.07 -3.65
C ARG A 587 16.52 -25.69 -2.50
N ASN A 588 17.80 -25.33 -2.37
CA ASN A 588 18.64 -25.86 -1.30
C ASN A 588 18.20 -25.28 0.06
N LEU A 589 17.90 -23.98 0.12
CA LEU A 589 17.40 -23.31 1.32
C LEU A 589 16.06 -23.89 1.79
N THR A 590 15.11 -24.12 0.88
CA THR A 590 13.80 -24.73 1.20
C THR A 590 13.90 -26.19 1.65
N ARG A 591 15.02 -26.87 1.38
CA ARG A 591 15.33 -28.24 1.84
C ARG A 591 16.19 -28.29 3.11
N ALA A 592 16.75 -27.16 3.54
CA ALA A 592 17.59 -27.10 4.72
C ALA A 592 16.78 -27.40 5.98
N GLU A 593 17.30 -28.28 6.82
CA GLU A 593 16.64 -28.69 8.07
C GLU A 593 16.49 -27.47 9.01
N GLY A 594 15.34 -27.36 9.67
CA GLY A 594 15.03 -26.29 10.64
C GLY A 594 14.58 -24.95 10.06
N ILE A 595 15.02 -24.58 8.86
CA ILE A 595 14.70 -23.28 8.22
C ILE A 595 13.88 -23.42 6.94
N GLY A 596 13.95 -24.56 6.27
CA GLY A 596 13.39 -24.75 4.93
C GLY A 596 11.89 -24.49 4.83
N GLU A 597 11.11 -24.84 5.86
CA GLU A 597 9.68 -24.56 5.92
C GLU A 597 9.33 -23.08 6.15
N ARG A 598 10.28 -22.30 6.67
CA ARG A 598 10.15 -20.86 6.97
C ARG A 598 10.57 -19.98 5.80
N ILE A 599 11.21 -20.55 4.78
CA ILE A 599 11.47 -19.85 3.53
C ILE A 599 10.14 -19.62 2.81
N VAL A 600 9.84 -18.40 2.40
CA VAL A 600 8.57 -18.05 1.73
C VAL A 600 8.88 -17.52 0.33
N PRO A 601 8.85 -18.37 -0.71
CA PRO A 601 8.95 -17.91 -2.09
C PRO A 601 7.68 -17.16 -2.48
N ILE A 602 7.84 -15.95 -3.02
CA ILE A 602 6.77 -15.08 -3.49
C ILE A 602 7.04 -14.73 -4.95
N VAL A 603 6.03 -14.81 -5.80
CA VAL A 603 6.14 -14.52 -7.23
C VAL A 603 4.83 -13.89 -7.75
N PRO A 604 4.89 -12.90 -8.66
CA PRO A 604 3.72 -12.32 -9.28
C PRO A 604 3.55 -12.87 -10.72
N ASP A 605 2.83 -13.99 -10.86
CA ASP A 605 2.54 -14.76 -12.07
C ASP A 605 3.75 -15.50 -12.70
N GLU A 606 4.80 -14.76 -13.10
CA GLU A 606 5.81 -15.22 -14.05
C GLU A 606 6.89 -16.18 -13.53
N ALA A 607 6.50 -17.18 -12.75
CA ALA A 607 7.44 -18.15 -12.17
C ALA A 607 8.17 -19.05 -13.18
N ARG A 608 7.54 -19.37 -14.33
CA ARG A 608 8.19 -20.16 -15.40
C ARG A 608 9.32 -19.38 -16.06
N THR A 609 9.15 -18.08 -16.25
CA THR A 609 10.19 -17.18 -16.78
C THR A 609 11.44 -17.23 -15.90
N PHE A 610 11.27 -17.37 -14.59
CA PHE A 610 12.37 -17.49 -13.64
C PHE A 610 12.87 -18.93 -13.44
N GLY A 611 12.27 -19.94 -14.10
CA GLY A 611 12.67 -21.35 -13.96
C GLY A 611 12.27 -21.98 -12.62
N MET A 612 11.23 -21.46 -11.96
CA MET A 612 10.73 -21.96 -10.67
C MET A 612 9.79 -23.18 -10.80
N ASP A 613 9.53 -23.66 -12.01
CA ASP A 613 8.67 -24.81 -12.28
C ASP A 613 9.02 -26.09 -11.48
N PRO A 614 10.29 -26.44 -11.19
CA PRO A 614 10.59 -27.59 -10.33
C PRO A 614 10.15 -27.37 -8.88
N LEU A 615 10.11 -26.11 -8.42
CA LEU A 615 9.71 -25.76 -7.05
C LEU A 615 8.19 -25.89 -6.88
N PHE A 616 7.40 -25.60 -7.90
CA PHE A 616 5.94 -25.77 -7.83
C PHE A 616 5.49 -27.19 -7.52
N SER A 617 6.12 -28.18 -8.15
CA SER A 617 5.81 -29.58 -7.87
C SER A 617 6.27 -30.01 -6.47
N ALA A 618 7.39 -29.45 -5.98
CA ALA A 618 7.99 -29.83 -4.71
C ALA A 618 7.35 -29.15 -3.49
N LEU A 619 7.07 -27.85 -3.60
CA LEU A 619 6.61 -26.99 -2.50
C LEU A 619 5.10 -26.74 -2.54
N GLY A 620 4.49 -26.84 -3.73
CA GLY A 620 3.10 -26.46 -3.94
C GLY A 620 2.86 -24.94 -3.86
N ILE A 621 1.79 -24.50 -4.51
CA ILE A 621 1.26 -23.14 -4.43
C ILE A 621 0.20 -23.12 -3.32
N TYR A 622 0.28 -22.14 -2.42
CA TYR A 622 -0.70 -21.95 -1.37
C TYR A 622 -2.07 -21.59 -1.98
N ALA A 623 -3.06 -22.41 -1.69
CA ALA A 623 -4.46 -22.16 -2.04
C ALA A 623 -5.34 -22.74 -0.92
N PRO A 624 -6.13 -21.93 -0.20
CA PRO A 624 -6.85 -22.38 1.00
C PRO A 624 -7.81 -23.55 0.73
N ASP A 625 -8.46 -23.56 -0.43
CA ASP A 625 -9.37 -24.63 -0.86
C ASP A 625 -8.69 -25.77 -1.64
N GLY A 626 -7.39 -25.63 -1.89
CA GLY A 626 -6.61 -26.52 -2.75
C GLY A 626 -7.04 -26.49 -4.22
N GLN A 627 -6.54 -27.46 -4.98
CA GLN A 627 -6.79 -27.54 -6.42
C GLN A 627 -8.18 -28.14 -6.73
N LEU A 628 -9.15 -27.30 -7.11
CA LEU A 628 -10.54 -27.70 -7.38
C LEU A 628 -10.80 -28.18 -8.83
N TYR A 629 -9.76 -28.21 -9.66
CA TYR A 629 -9.86 -28.52 -11.09
C TYR A 629 -8.73 -29.44 -11.52
N LYS A 630 -8.82 -29.96 -12.76
CA LYS A 630 -7.77 -30.78 -13.36
C LYS A 630 -6.94 -29.93 -14.33
N PRO A 631 -5.64 -29.69 -14.05
CA PRO A 631 -4.80 -28.87 -14.93
C PRO A 631 -4.68 -29.44 -16.34
N VAL A 632 -4.55 -28.55 -17.33
CA VAL A 632 -4.33 -28.93 -18.74
C VAL A 632 -3.06 -29.79 -18.88
N ASP A 633 -2.02 -29.46 -18.13
CA ASP A 633 -0.70 -30.12 -18.12
C ASP A 633 -0.55 -31.21 -17.06
N HIS A 634 -1.64 -31.75 -16.48
CA HIS A 634 -1.61 -32.79 -15.44
C HIS A 634 -0.83 -34.08 -15.79
N LYS A 635 -0.50 -34.30 -17.08
CA LYS A 635 0.30 -35.42 -17.59
C LYS A 635 1.80 -35.13 -17.64
N VAL A 636 2.22 -33.87 -17.50
CA VAL A 636 3.63 -33.46 -17.45
C VAL A 636 4.19 -33.80 -16.08
N LEU A 637 5.47 -34.16 -16.03
CA LEU A 637 6.15 -34.62 -14.81
C LEU A 637 6.30 -33.50 -13.78
N MET A 638 6.58 -32.27 -14.24
CA MET A 638 6.68 -31.06 -13.42
C MET A 638 5.40 -30.22 -13.53
N LYS A 639 4.29 -30.80 -13.05
CA LYS A 639 3.01 -30.09 -12.96
C LYS A 639 2.97 -29.22 -11.72
N TYR A 640 2.34 -28.05 -11.82
CA TYR A 640 2.04 -27.26 -10.64
C TYR A 640 0.94 -27.94 -9.81
N LYS A 641 0.93 -27.65 -8.52
CA LYS A 641 -0.03 -28.18 -7.55
C LYS A 641 -0.43 -27.08 -6.59
N GLU A 642 -1.72 -26.83 -6.50
CA GLU A 642 -2.30 -25.95 -5.49
C GLU A 642 -2.74 -26.77 -4.28
N SER A 643 -2.44 -26.29 -3.07
CA SER A 643 -2.87 -26.94 -1.83
C SER A 643 -2.89 -25.98 -0.66
N LYS A 644 -3.70 -26.31 0.35
CA LYS A 644 -3.80 -25.57 1.61
C LYS A 644 -2.45 -25.42 2.33
N THR A 645 -1.57 -26.41 2.21
CA THR A 645 -0.23 -26.38 2.80
C THR A 645 0.86 -26.03 1.78
N GLY A 646 0.50 -25.46 0.63
CA GLY A 646 1.48 -25.02 -0.38
C GLY A 646 2.35 -23.93 0.20
N GLN A 647 3.65 -23.96 -0.11
CA GLN A 647 4.62 -23.04 0.47
C GLN A 647 4.86 -21.78 -0.37
N ILE A 648 4.66 -21.86 -1.68
CA ILE A 648 4.84 -20.73 -2.60
C ILE A 648 3.60 -19.85 -2.59
N LEU A 649 3.79 -18.53 -2.50
CA LEU A 649 2.74 -17.53 -2.65
C LEU A 649 2.78 -16.97 -4.07
N GLU A 650 1.82 -17.40 -4.87
CA GLU A 650 1.61 -16.95 -6.26
C GLU A 650 0.56 -15.84 -6.25
N GLU A 651 0.98 -14.61 -6.57
CA GLU A 651 0.16 -13.41 -6.36
C GLU A 651 -0.53 -12.90 -7.63
N GLY A 652 -0.27 -13.57 -8.77
CA GLY A 652 -0.70 -13.11 -10.08
C GLY A 652 -0.03 -11.80 -10.47
N ILE A 653 -0.57 -11.10 -11.47
CA ILE A 653 -0.03 -9.82 -11.97
C ILE A 653 -0.35 -8.70 -10.97
N ASN A 654 0.37 -8.70 -9.84
CA ASN A 654 0.14 -7.78 -8.74
C ASN A 654 1.41 -7.62 -7.87
N GLU A 655 2.34 -6.80 -8.33
CA GLU A 655 3.58 -6.51 -7.61
C GLU A 655 3.33 -5.81 -6.27
N ALA A 656 2.32 -4.94 -6.18
CA ALA A 656 1.97 -4.25 -4.94
C ALA A 656 1.45 -5.23 -3.87
N GLY A 657 0.61 -6.18 -4.28
CA GLY A 657 0.15 -7.28 -3.45
C GLY A 657 1.27 -8.23 -3.03
N ALA A 658 2.17 -8.57 -3.95
CA ALA A 658 3.35 -9.39 -3.64
C ALA A 658 4.30 -8.70 -2.65
N MET A 659 4.52 -7.39 -2.80
CA MET A 659 5.29 -6.59 -1.84
C MET A 659 4.59 -6.50 -0.48
N SER A 660 3.26 -6.42 -0.46
CA SER A 660 2.48 -6.45 0.78
C SER A 660 2.55 -7.80 1.49
N THR A 661 2.53 -8.92 0.74
CA THR A 661 2.83 -10.26 1.26
C THR A 661 4.27 -10.35 1.78
N PHE A 662 5.23 -9.74 1.07
CA PHE A 662 6.63 -9.66 1.52
C PHE A 662 6.74 -8.94 2.88
N ILE A 663 6.01 -7.84 3.08
CA ILE A 663 5.95 -7.13 4.38
C ILE A 663 5.37 -8.04 5.48
N ALA A 664 4.23 -8.69 5.24
CA ALA A 664 3.61 -9.57 6.22
C ALA A 664 4.52 -10.74 6.62
N SER A 665 5.26 -11.29 5.66
CA SER A 665 6.25 -12.36 5.90
C SER A 665 7.51 -11.83 6.60
N GLY A 666 8.09 -10.74 6.13
CA GLY A 666 9.37 -10.25 6.67
C GLY A 666 9.25 -9.54 8.03
N THR A 667 8.04 -9.33 8.53
CA THR A 667 7.75 -8.77 9.87
C THR A 667 7.16 -9.79 10.83
N SER A 668 6.97 -11.04 10.40
CA SER A 668 6.33 -12.11 11.18
C SER A 668 7.09 -12.47 12.47
N TYR A 669 8.40 -12.20 12.48
CA TYR A 669 9.26 -12.33 13.65
C TYR A 669 8.81 -11.47 14.84
N ALA A 670 8.13 -10.34 14.57
CA ALA A 670 7.60 -9.43 15.58
C ALA A 670 6.08 -9.53 15.73
N THR A 671 5.36 -9.70 14.61
CA THR A 671 3.90 -9.69 14.60
C THR A 671 3.32 -10.99 15.18
N GLN A 672 3.77 -12.15 14.69
CA GLN A 672 3.30 -13.48 15.14
C GLN A 672 4.37 -14.24 15.95
N MET A 673 5.47 -13.58 16.31
CA MET A 673 6.59 -14.20 17.03
C MET A 673 7.10 -15.49 16.36
N THR A 674 7.00 -15.57 15.02
CA THR A 674 7.50 -16.69 14.22
C THR A 674 8.22 -16.13 13.01
N ALA A 675 9.54 -16.26 12.94
CA ALA A 675 10.28 -15.72 11.80
C ALA A 675 10.03 -16.57 10.55
N THR A 676 9.68 -15.88 9.46
CA THR A 676 9.73 -16.38 8.10
C THR A 676 10.72 -15.56 7.28
N VAL A 677 11.22 -16.12 6.18
CA VAL A 677 12.21 -15.48 5.31
C VAL A 677 11.65 -15.36 3.91
N PRO A 678 11.09 -14.20 3.52
CA PRO A 678 10.54 -14.03 2.19
C PRO A 678 11.63 -13.85 1.14
N PHE A 679 11.43 -14.54 0.02
CA PHE A 679 12.17 -14.35 -1.23
C PHE A 679 11.16 -13.97 -2.31
N TYR A 680 11.08 -12.67 -2.61
CA TYR A 680 10.17 -12.15 -3.63
C TYR A 680 10.95 -11.93 -4.93
N ILE A 681 10.65 -12.73 -5.96
CA ILE A 681 11.28 -12.66 -7.29
C ILE A 681 10.30 -12.11 -8.33
N TYR A 682 10.77 -11.13 -9.11
CA TYR A 682 9.95 -10.38 -10.05
C TYR A 682 10.83 -9.72 -11.14
N TYR A 683 10.23 -9.20 -12.20
CA TYR A 683 10.94 -8.35 -13.17
C TYR A 683 11.48 -7.10 -12.49
N SER A 684 12.80 -6.96 -12.39
CA SER A 684 13.48 -5.84 -11.68
C SER A 684 12.87 -4.46 -11.91
N MET A 685 12.46 -4.15 -13.14
CA MET A 685 11.76 -2.92 -13.53
C MET A 685 10.51 -2.64 -12.68
N PHE A 686 9.74 -3.66 -12.31
CA PHE A 686 8.49 -3.54 -11.57
C PHE A 686 8.67 -3.65 -10.04
N GLY A 687 9.90 -3.50 -9.55
CA GLY A 687 10.20 -3.33 -8.13
C GLY A 687 10.13 -1.88 -7.71
N PHE A 688 11.28 -1.28 -7.44
CA PHE A 688 11.39 0.09 -6.91
C PHE A 688 10.65 1.15 -7.75
N GLN A 689 10.60 1.01 -9.07
CA GLN A 689 9.88 1.96 -9.92
C GLN A 689 8.35 1.86 -9.75
N ARG A 690 7.82 0.65 -9.53
CA ARG A 690 6.37 0.42 -9.47
C ARG A 690 5.80 0.47 -8.05
N VAL A 691 6.55 -0.05 -7.08
CA VAL A 691 6.10 -0.25 -5.69
C VAL A 691 7.03 0.40 -4.66
N GLY A 692 7.77 1.45 -5.05
CA GLY A 692 8.78 2.10 -4.22
C GLY A 692 8.29 2.55 -2.83
N ASP A 693 7.05 3.06 -2.73
CA ASP A 693 6.49 3.50 -1.45
C ASP A 693 6.16 2.31 -0.51
N LEU A 694 5.75 1.16 -1.06
CA LEU A 694 5.64 -0.08 -0.28
C LEU A 694 7.01 -0.59 0.19
N VAL A 695 8.08 -0.41 -0.60
CA VAL A 695 9.45 -0.74 -0.14
C VAL A 695 9.90 0.20 0.98
N TRP A 696 9.50 1.47 0.94
CA TRP A 696 9.72 2.39 2.06
C TRP A 696 8.92 1.98 3.31
N SER A 697 7.64 1.64 3.14
CA SER A 697 6.79 1.10 4.22
C SER A 697 7.36 -0.19 4.81
N ALA A 698 7.94 -1.08 4.00
CA ALA A 698 8.63 -2.28 4.47
C ALA A 698 9.85 -1.93 5.35
N ALA A 699 10.64 -0.94 4.93
CA ALA A 699 11.80 -0.46 5.69
C ALA A 699 11.38 0.17 7.03
N ASP A 700 10.30 0.95 7.07
CA ASP A 700 9.73 1.50 8.31
C ASP A 700 9.16 0.41 9.22
N SER A 701 8.50 -0.59 8.63
CA SER A 701 7.96 -1.78 9.34
C SER A 701 9.04 -2.68 9.95
N ARG A 702 10.33 -2.37 9.72
CA ARG A 702 11.47 -3.21 10.12
C ARG A 702 11.45 -4.59 9.48
N CYS A 703 11.02 -4.66 8.21
CA CYS A 703 10.95 -5.88 7.42
C CYS A 703 12.34 -6.46 7.15
N ARG A 704 12.42 -7.80 7.15
CA ARG A 704 13.60 -8.62 6.85
C ARG A 704 13.29 -9.56 5.68
N GLY A 705 14.07 -9.51 4.61
CA GLY A 705 13.92 -10.45 3.50
C GLY A 705 14.74 -10.11 2.25
N PHE A 706 14.48 -10.86 1.18
CA PHE A 706 15.18 -10.75 -0.10
C PHE A 706 14.23 -10.37 -1.24
N LEU A 707 14.50 -9.24 -1.89
CA LEU A 707 13.93 -8.82 -3.16
C LEU A 707 14.88 -9.26 -4.28
N ILE A 708 14.40 -10.08 -5.20
CA ILE A 708 15.18 -10.60 -6.33
C ILE A 708 14.67 -9.94 -7.60
N GLY A 709 15.39 -8.92 -8.06
CA GLY A 709 15.11 -8.24 -9.32
C GLY A 709 15.60 -9.09 -10.49
N ALA A 710 14.82 -10.09 -10.88
CA ALA A 710 15.13 -10.95 -12.00
C ALA A 710 14.98 -10.20 -13.33
N THR A 711 15.53 -10.83 -14.37
CA THR A 711 15.57 -10.30 -15.75
C THR A 711 16.04 -8.84 -15.80
N SER A 712 16.99 -8.48 -14.93
CA SER A 712 17.59 -7.14 -14.87
C SER A 712 18.59 -6.93 -16.01
N GLY A 713 19.03 -5.68 -16.16
CA GLY A 713 19.97 -5.24 -17.17
C GLY A 713 19.28 -4.69 -18.41
N ARG A 714 19.65 -3.47 -18.81
CA ARG A 714 19.05 -2.76 -19.95
C ARG A 714 19.22 -3.57 -21.24
N THR A 715 20.40 -4.13 -21.45
CA THR A 715 20.71 -4.91 -22.65
C THR A 715 20.37 -6.39 -22.52
N THR A 716 20.25 -6.90 -21.29
CA THR A 716 20.14 -8.34 -21.04
C THR A 716 18.73 -8.89 -21.29
N LEU A 717 17.68 -8.14 -20.92
CA LEU A 717 16.29 -8.44 -21.28
C LEU A 717 15.95 -7.87 -22.67
N ASN A 718 16.69 -8.33 -23.67
CA ASN A 718 16.86 -7.65 -24.96
C ASN A 718 15.58 -7.53 -25.81
N GLY A 719 14.67 -8.50 -25.75
CA GLY A 719 13.47 -8.53 -26.59
C GLY A 719 12.31 -7.66 -26.10
N GLU A 720 12.22 -7.42 -24.79
CA GLU A 720 11.03 -6.81 -24.16
C GLU A 720 10.95 -5.28 -24.32
N GLY A 721 12.08 -4.63 -24.56
CA GLY A 721 12.15 -3.20 -24.89
C GLY A 721 11.82 -2.25 -23.74
N LEU A 722 11.31 -1.07 -24.12
CA LEU A 722 11.35 0.18 -23.34
C LEU A 722 10.86 0.05 -21.89
N GLN A 723 9.74 -0.62 -21.66
CA GLN A 723 9.09 -0.69 -20.34
C GLN A 723 9.57 -1.86 -19.47
N HIS A 724 10.52 -2.68 -19.93
CA HIS A 724 10.99 -3.86 -19.20
C HIS A 724 12.50 -3.85 -18.95
N GLN A 725 13.26 -3.30 -19.89
CA GLN A 725 14.71 -3.25 -19.83
C GLN A 725 15.18 -2.33 -18.71
N ASP A 726 15.56 -2.90 -17.57
CA ASP A 726 15.97 -2.17 -16.38
C ASP A 726 17.47 -1.90 -16.36
N GLY A 727 17.85 -0.62 -16.39
CA GLY A 727 19.20 -0.17 -16.11
C GLY A 727 19.27 0.94 -15.07
N HIS A 728 18.35 0.96 -14.08
CA HIS A 728 18.29 2.05 -13.10
C HIS A 728 17.67 1.68 -11.74
N SER A 729 17.12 0.47 -11.55
CA SER A 729 16.54 0.04 -10.28
C SER A 729 17.51 0.13 -9.10
N LEU A 730 18.78 -0.22 -9.30
CA LEU A 730 19.84 -0.09 -8.29
C LEU A 730 20.00 1.37 -7.81
N LEU A 731 19.74 2.35 -8.68
CA LEU A 731 19.89 3.77 -8.35
C LEU A 731 18.73 4.21 -7.46
N ILE A 732 17.51 3.79 -7.82
CA ILE A 732 16.32 4.06 -7.00
C ILE A 732 16.47 3.37 -5.63
N ALA A 733 16.96 2.12 -5.60
CA ALA A 733 17.15 1.36 -4.37
C ALA A 733 18.05 2.06 -3.35
N MET A 734 19.02 2.86 -3.79
CA MET A 734 19.90 3.63 -2.90
C MET A 734 19.18 4.68 -2.06
N SER A 735 18.01 5.15 -2.50
CA SER A 735 17.21 6.10 -1.73
C SER A 735 16.76 5.53 -0.39
N ASN A 736 16.72 4.20 -0.25
CA ASN A 736 16.27 3.50 0.96
C ASN A 736 17.46 3.07 1.84
N PRO A 737 17.60 3.60 3.08
CA PRO A 737 18.74 3.29 3.96
C PRO A 737 18.80 1.83 4.45
N ALA A 738 17.65 1.15 4.51
CA ALA A 738 17.54 -0.22 5.00
C ALA A 738 17.80 -1.26 3.90
N VAL A 739 17.82 -0.85 2.63
CA VAL A 739 18.04 -1.76 1.49
C VAL A 739 19.53 -1.90 1.22
N ARG A 740 20.04 -3.14 1.21
CA ARG A 740 21.39 -3.50 0.75
C ARG A 740 21.28 -4.03 -0.69
N ALA A 741 21.81 -3.27 -1.66
CA ALA A 741 21.61 -3.55 -3.08
C ALA A 741 22.88 -4.15 -3.71
N TYR A 742 22.74 -5.27 -4.43
CA TYR A 742 23.85 -5.98 -5.08
C TYR A 742 23.55 -6.35 -6.53
N ASP A 743 24.61 -6.37 -7.34
CA ASP A 743 24.61 -6.64 -8.78
C ASP A 743 25.57 -7.81 -9.17
N PRO A 744 25.34 -9.03 -8.64
CA PRO A 744 26.27 -10.14 -8.83
C PRO A 744 26.33 -10.62 -10.28
N ALA A 745 27.53 -10.87 -10.76
CA ALA A 745 27.80 -11.45 -12.07
C ALA A 745 27.80 -12.99 -12.02
N TYR A 746 28.29 -13.58 -10.92
CA TYR A 746 28.49 -15.02 -10.82
C TYR A 746 27.68 -15.69 -9.71
N ALA A 747 27.45 -16.99 -9.87
CA ALA A 747 26.68 -17.81 -8.94
C ALA A 747 27.22 -17.82 -7.50
N TYR A 748 28.56 -17.86 -7.33
CA TYR A 748 29.18 -17.84 -6.01
C TYR A 748 28.99 -16.50 -5.29
N GLU A 749 28.94 -15.38 -6.03
CA GLU A 749 28.72 -14.05 -5.46
C GLU A 749 27.31 -13.98 -4.90
N MET A 750 26.32 -14.41 -5.68
CA MET A 750 24.94 -14.49 -5.25
C MET A 750 24.75 -15.37 -4.00
N ALA A 751 25.40 -16.53 -3.97
CA ALA A 751 25.36 -17.42 -2.81
C ALA A 751 25.97 -16.79 -1.55
N ALA A 752 27.12 -16.13 -1.68
CA ALA A 752 27.78 -15.43 -0.57
C ALA A 752 26.92 -14.26 -0.04
N ILE A 753 26.33 -13.46 -0.94
CA ILE A 753 25.46 -12.32 -0.58
C ILE A 753 24.21 -12.81 0.16
N ILE A 754 23.53 -13.84 -0.35
CA ILE A 754 22.34 -14.40 0.30
C ILE A 754 22.70 -15.01 1.66
N LYS A 755 23.82 -15.74 1.75
CA LYS A 755 24.32 -16.26 3.03
C LYS A 755 24.53 -15.13 4.04
N ARG A 756 25.22 -14.06 3.63
CA ARG A 756 25.43 -12.89 4.49
C ARG A 756 24.11 -12.25 4.92
N GLY A 757 23.13 -12.11 4.02
CA GLY A 757 21.83 -11.57 4.38
C GLY A 757 21.08 -12.42 5.41
N MET A 758 21.18 -13.75 5.32
CA MET A 758 20.61 -14.65 6.33
C MET A 758 21.28 -14.43 7.69
N GLU A 759 22.61 -14.33 7.72
CA GLU A 759 23.39 -14.05 8.92
C GLU A 759 23.04 -12.68 9.53
N GLU A 760 22.93 -11.62 8.72
CA GLU A 760 22.56 -10.28 9.22
C GLU A 760 21.16 -10.27 9.83
N MET A 761 20.17 -10.82 9.12
CA MET A 761 18.76 -10.71 9.52
C MET A 761 18.38 -11.63 10.68
N HIS A 762 18.93 -12.84 10.72
CA HIS A 762 18.54 -13.87 11.68
C HIS A 762 19.66 -14.28 12.65
N GLY A 763 20.93 -14.02 12.32
CA GLY A 763 22.06 -14.23 13.23
C GLY A 763 22.45 -12.98 14.03
N GLU A 764 22.42 -11.80 13.40
CA GLU A 764 22.81 -10.51 14.00
C GLU A 764 21.62 -9.59 14.33
N ASP A 765 20.39 -10.04 14.06
CA ASP A 765 19.14 -9.34 14.34
C ASP A 765 19.01 -7.95 13.67
N LYS A 766 19.56 -7.80 12.46
CA LYS A 766 19.50 -6.57 11.67
C LYS A 766 18.25 -6.50 10.79
N ASP A 767 17.55 -5.38 10.84
CA ASP A 767 16.35 -5.15 10.01
C ASP A 767 16.71 -4.53 8.66
N VAL A 768 17.34 -5.33 7.82
CA VAL A 768 17.75 -4.97 6.46
C VAL A 768 16.94 -5.74 5.43
N ILE A 769 16.78 -5.14 4.26
CA ILE A 769 16.21 -5.80 3.09
C ILE A 769 17.34 -5.96 2.09
N TYR A 770 17.53 -7.15 1.55
CA TYR A 770 18.50 -7.37 0.47
C TYR A 770 17.79 -7.23 -0.87
N TYR A 771 18.30 -6.35 -1.74
CA TYR A 771 17.91 -6.28 -3.14
C TYR A 771 19.04 -6.84 -4.00
N ILE A 772 18.75 -7.89 -4.78
CA ILE A 772 19.75 -8.57 -5.58
C ILE A 772 19.20 -8.69 -7.01
N THR A 773 19.90 -8.10 -7.98
CA THR A 773 19.56 -8.28 -9.39
C THR A 773 19.97 -9.68 -9.86
N ALA A 774 19.18 -10.24 -10.78
CA ALA A 774 19.45 -11.53 -11.38
C ALA A 774 19.15 -11.49 -12.89
N TYR A 775 19.94 -12.22 -13.67
CA TYR A 775 19.99 -12.14 -15.12
C TYR A 775 19.48 -13.41 -15.78
N ASN A 776 18.92 -13.28 -16.99
CA ASN A 776 18.41 -14.39 -17.81
C ASN A 776 19.38 -14.85 -18.92
N GLU A 777 20.60 -14.31 -18.95
CA GLU A 777 21.64 -14.72 -19.90
C GLU A 777 22.47 -15.87 -19.34
N ASN A 778 22.71 -16.89 -20.16
CA ASN A 778 23.46 -18.07 -19.77
C ASN A 778 24.92 -17.95 -20.22
N PHE A 779 25.85 -18.08 -19.28
CA PHE A 779 27.28 -18.22 -19.55
C PHE A 779 27.92 -19.18 -18.55
N VAL A 780 29.17 -19.56 -18.79
CA VAL A 780 29.90 -20.48 -17.89
C VAL A 780 30.29 -19.70 -16.63
N MET A 781 29.88 -20.20 -15.47
CA MET A 781 30.17 -19.60 -14.17
C MET A 781 31.53 -20.11 -13.68
N PRO A 782 32.52 -19.24 -13.42
CA PRO A 782 33.83 -19.64 -12.92
C PRO A 782 33.77 -20.12 -11.46
N ALA A 783 34.83 -20.79 -11.03
CA ALA A 783 35.01 -21.17 -9.62
C ALA A 783 35.43 -19.94 -8.79
N LYS A 784 35.00 -19.90 -7.52
CA LYS A 784 35.31 -18.80 -6.60
C LYS A 784 36.79 -18.81 -6.22
N ALA A 785 37.42 -17.64 -6.21
CA ALA A 785 38.75 -17.47 -5.61
C ALA A 785 38.68 -17.60 -4.07
N LYS A 786 39.71 -18.19 -3.44
CA LYS A 786 39.68 -18.57 -2.02
C LYS A 786 39.48 -17.40 -1.05
N ASP A 787 39.89 -16.21 -1.44
CA ASP A 787 39.91 -14.98 -0.65
C ASP A 787 38.90 -13.93 -1.13
N ALA A 788 37.97 -14.30 -2.02
CA ALA A 788 37.01 -13.36 -2.60
C ALA A 788 35.87 -12.94 -1.65
N ASP A 789 35.55 -13.72 -0.61
CA ASP A 789 34.33 -13.53 0.20
C ASP A 789 34.23 -12.13 0.82
N GLU A 790 35.31 -11.59 1.38
CA GLU A 790 35.28 -10.22 1.95
C GLU A 790 34.99 -9.18 0.86
N GLY A 791 35.67 -9.26 -0.28
CA GLY A 791 35.49 -8.31 -1.37
C GLY A 791 34.10 -8.41 -2.02
N ILE A 792 33.56 -9.62 -2.16
CA ILE A 792 32.19 -9.85 -2.65
C ILE A 792 31.17 -9.12 -1.77
N LEU A 793 31.33 -9.22 -0.45
CA LEU A 793 30.39 -8.63 0.50
C LEU A 793 30.59 -7.12 0.66
N ARG A 794 31.82 -6.61 0.53
CA ARG A 794 32.11 -5.16 0.56
C ARG A 794 31.79 -4.46 -0.76
N GLY A 795 31.53 -5.21 -1.83
CA GLY A 795 31.02 -4.69 -3.11
C GLY A 795 32.02 -4.70 -4.26
N LEU A 796 33.26 -5.16 -4.04
CA LEU A 796 34.32 -5.16 -5.06
C LEU A 796 35.39 -6.22 -4.76
N HIS A 797 35.68 -7.11 -5.71
CA HIS A 797 36.79 -8.06 -5.62
C HIS A 797 37.46 -8.32 -6.98
N ARG A 798 38.72 -8.73 -6.94
CA ARG A 798 39.55 -8.89 -8.15
C ARG A 798 39.40 -10.29 -8.74
N ILE A 799 39.13 -10.36 -10.04
CA ILE A 799 39.02 -11.62 -10.80
C ILE A 799 40.40 -12.06 -11.28
N GLU A 800 41.14 -11.16 -11.92
CA GLU A 800 42.47 -11.44 -12.48
C GLU A 800 43.30 -10.17 -12.59
N ALA A 801 44.63 -10.31 -12.62
CA ALA A 801 45.57 -9.22 -12.83
C ALA A 801 46.86 -9.69 -13.51
N ASP A 802 47.33 -8.90 -14.46
CA ASP A 802 48.67 -9.00 -15.03
C ASP A 802 49.73 -8.35 -14.12
N GLU A 803 51.01 -8.59 -14.40
CA GLU A 803 52.09 -7.81 -13.77
C GLU A 803 52.09 -6.37 -14.32
N ALA A 804 52.16 -5.39 -13.41
CA ALA A 804 52.18 -3.95 -13.74
C ALA A 804 51.05 -3.51 -14.71
N PRO A 805 49.78 -3.68 -14.32
CA PRO A 805 48.65 -3.33 -15.17
C PRO A 805 48.59 -1.82 -15.43
N LEU A 806 48.33 -1.45 -16.68
CA LEU A 806 48.13 -0.05 -17.11
C LEU A 806 46.67 0.36 -16.96
N VAL A 807 45.74 -0.59 -17.00
CA VAL A 807 44.31 -0.34 -16.85
C VAL A 807 43.65 -1.36 -15.94
N ARG A 808 42.68 -0.86 -15.18
CA ARG A 808 41.74 -1.65 -14.40
C ARG A 808 40.35 -1.60 -15.04
N LEU A 809 39.74 -2.76 -15.30
CA LEU A 809 38.38 -2.89 -15.81
C LEU A 809 37.45 -3.41 -14.71
N LEU A 810 36.39 -2.66 -14.40
CA LEU A 810 35.36 -3.04 -13.44
C LEU A 810 34.10 -3.40 -14.21
N GLY A 811 33.59 -4.61 -14.02
CA GLY A 811 32.31 -5.05 -14.54
C GLY A 811 31.37 -5.46 -13.41
N SER A 812 30.07 -5.33 -13.63
CA SER A 812 29.02 -5.88 -12.76
C SER A 812 28.00 -6.67 -13.57
N GLY A 813 27.28 -7.57 -12.89
CA GLY A 813 26.20 -8.33 -13.50
C GLY A 813 26.56 -9.03 -14.83
N SER A 814 25.65 -8.96 -15.80
CA SER A 814 25.83 -9.56 -17.13
C SER A 814 26.87 -8.89 -18.02
N ILE A 815 27.42 -7.74 -17.61
CA ILE A 815 28.43 -6.99 -18.38
C ILE A 815 29.85 -7.32 -17.95
N LEU A 816 30.05 -7.97 -16.79
CA LEU A 816 31.38 -8.46 -16.41
C LEU A 816 32.04 -9.36 -17.48
N PRO A 817 31.32 -10.31 -18.13
CA PRO A 817 31.89 -11.06 -19.26
C PRO A 817 32.34 -10.19 -20.45
N GLN A 818 31.72 -9.03 -20.68
CA GLN A 818 32.17 -8.08 -21.72
C GLN A 818 33.47 -7.40 -21.30
N ALA A 819 33.64 -7.07 -20.02
CA ALA A 819 34.89 -6.54 -19.48
C ALA A 819 36.03 -7.58 -19.56
N GLU A 820 35.76 -8.86 -19.26
CA GLU A 820 36.73 -9.95 -19.44
C GLU A 820 37.13 -10.14 -20.92
N ALA A 821 36.16 -10.08 -21.84
CA ALA A 821 36.44 -10.16 -23.27
C ALA A 821 37.27 -8.96 -23.76
N ALA A 822 36.97 -7.75 -23.26
CA ALA A 822 37.76 -6.56 -23.54
C ALA A 822 39.18 -6.66 -22.98
N ALA A 823 39.34 -7.19 -21.76
CA ALA A 823 40.65 -7.45 -21.16
C ALA A 823 41.49 -8.40 -22.02
N ALA A 824 40.91 -9.52 -22.48
CA ALA A 824 41.58 -10.45 -23.37
C ALA A 824 42.06 -9.78 -24.67
N ARG A 825 41.22 -8.93 -25.27
CA ARG A 825 41.59 -8.20 -26.49
C ARG A 825 42.65 -7.11 -26.24
N LEU A 826 42.60 -6.41 -25.11
CA LEU A 826 43.63 -5.45 -24.73
C LEU A 826 45.00 -6.14 -24.54
N ARG A 827 45.03 -7.36 -23.98
CA ARG A 827 46.26 -8.16 -23.87
C ARG A 827 46.82 -8.56 -25.23
N GLU A 828 45.97 -8.92 -26.19
CA GLU A 828 46.40 -9.18 -27.57
C GLU A 828 47.03 -7.94 -28.23
N LEU A 829 46.60 -6.75 -27.82
CA LEU A 829 47.13 -5.45 -28.25
C LEU A 829 48.35 -4.98 -27.42
N GLY A 830 48.81 -5.79 -26.45
CA GLY A 830 49.98 -5.49 -25.63
C GLY A 830 49.72 -4.57 -24.44
N VAL A 831 48.46 -4.40 -24.03
CA VAL A 831 48.08 -3.61 -22.86
C VAL A 831 47.83 -4.55 -21.67
N ALA A 832 48.67 -4.45 -20.64
CA ALA A 832 48.50 -5.20 -19.39
C ALA A 832 47.32 -4.65 -18.58
N CYS A 833 46.47 -5.53 -18.05
CA CYS A 833 45.24 -5.14 -17.39
C CYS A 833 44.93 -5.99 -16.14
N GLU A 834 44.04 -5.46 -15.30
CA GLU A 834 43.37 -6.23 -14.25
C GLU A 834 41.85 -6.08 -14.34
N VAL A 835 41.13 -7.14 -14.00
CA VAL A 835 39.66 -7.23 -14.09
C VAL A 835 39.07 -7.45 -12.70
N TRP A 836 38.02 -6.70 -12.41
CA TRP A 836 37.35 -6.69 -11.11
C TRP A 836 35.84 -6.88 -11.28
N SER A 837 35.25 -7.64 -10.36
CA SER A 837 33.81 -7.76 -10.20
C SER A 837 33.34 -6.76 -9.15
N ALA A 838 32.47 -5.84 -9.56
CA ALA A 838 31.82 -4.88 -8.69
C ALA A 838 30.43 -5.39 -8.30
N THR A 839 30.36 -6.16 -7.22
CA THR A 839 29.11 -6.73 -6.70
C THR A 839 28.18 -5.70 -6.07
N SER A 840 28.67 -4.53 -5.65
CA SER A 840 27.81 -3.42 -5.21
C SER A 840 28.51 -2.07 -5.18
N TYR A 841 28.18 -1.17 -6.11
CA TYR A 841 28.61 0.23 -6.05
C TYR A 841 27.96 1.01 -4.90
N GLY A 842 26.73 0.64 -4.53
CA GLY A 842 25.97 1.30 -3.45
C GLY A 842 26.61 1.09 -2.07
N GLU A 843 27.03 -0.13 -1.75
CA GLU A 843 27.67 -0.44 -0.47
C GLU A 843 29.08 0.18 -0.39
N LEU A 844 29.86 0.14 -1.48
CA LEU A 844 31.15 0.83 -1.55
C LEU A 844 31.02 2.32 -1.23
N ARG A 845 30.00 2.99 -1.81
CA ARG A 845 29.74 4.40 -1.55
C ARG A 845 29.35 4.65 -0.09
N ARG A 846 28.48 3.81 0.49
CA ARG A 846 28.05 3.96 1.90
C ARG A 846 29.24 3.86 2.84
N GLU A 847 30.07 2.83 2.68
CA GLU A 847 31.27 2.64 3.49
C GLU A 847 32.24 3.82 3.36
N ALA A 848 32.46 4.30 2.12
CA ALA A 848 33.36 5.42 1.88
C ALA A 848 32.87 6.75 2.48
N MET A 849 31.56 7.01 2.41
CA MET A 849 30.96 8.16 3.09
C MET A 849 31.05 8.07 4.61
N GLU A 850 30.93 6.87 5.19
CA GLU A 850 31.11 6.68 6.64
C GLU A 850 32.54 7.00 7.07
N ALA A 851 33.54 6.54 6.30
CA ALA A 851 34.93 6.88 6.52
C ALA A 851 35.18 8.40 6.41
N GLU A 852 34.64 9.05 5.38
CA GLU A 852 34.79 10.50 5.17
C GLU A 852 34.10 11.33 6.26
N ALA A 853 32.89 10.95 6.65
CA ALA A 853 32.17 11.61 7.74
C ALA A 853 32.92 11.45 9.07
N TRP A 854 33.56 10.30 9.31
CA TRP A 854 34.42 10.11 10.46
C TRP A 854 35.66 11.03 10.38
N ASN A 855 36.38 11.04 9.24
CA ASN A 855 37.58 11.87 9.04
C ASN A 855 37.29 13.36 9.23
N THR A 856 36.14 13.83 8.74
CA THR A 856 35.67 15.23 8.92
C THR A 856 35.49 15.59 10.40
N ARG A 857 34.98 14.66 11.21
CA ARG A 857 34.73 14.86 12.65
C ARG A 857 35.97 14.64 13.52
N HIS A 858 37.00 13.97 13.00
CA HIS A 858 38.21 13.60 13.74
C HIS A 858 39.50 14.04 13.00
N PRO A 859 39.68 15.35 12.72
CA PRO A 859 40.78 15.84 11.88
C PRO A 859 42.18 15.66 12.49
N SER A 860 42.28 15.37 13.79
CA SER A 860 43.55 15.13 14.48
C SER A 860 43.92 13.65 14.62
N GLU A 861 43.03 12.74 14.25
CA GLU A 861 43.28 11.29 14.29
C GLU A 861 43.79 10.77 12.94
N GLU A 862 44.27 9.53 12.93
CA GLU A 862 44.68 8.87 11.68
C GLU A 862 43.46 8.70 10.76
N PRO A 863 43.49 9.20 9.51
CA PRO A 863 42.36 9.10 8.61
C PRO A 863 42.00 7.65 8.33
N ARG A 864 40.72 7.30 8.44
CA ARG A 864 40.18 6.03 7.99
C ARG A 864 40.18 5.98 6.47
N THR A 865 40.58 4.84 5.93
CA THR A 865 40.48 4.47 4.52
C THR A 865 39.22 3.63 4.28
N SER A 866 38.67 3.73 3.08
CA SER A 866 37.53 2.89 2.64
C SER A 866 38.02 1.74 1.77
N TRP A 867 37.23 0.68 1.67
CA TRP A 867 37.52 -0.48 0.80
C TRP A 867 37.85 -0.04 -0.62
N VAL A 868 37.02 0.83 -1.19
CA VAL A 868 37.18 1.31 -2.55
C VAL A 868 38.49 2.08 -2.72
N SER A 869 38.89 2.92 -1.77
CA SER A 869 40.18 3.63 -1.84
C SER A 869 41.39 2.72 -1.66
N GLU A 870 41.26 1.65 -0.87
CA GLU A 870 42.32 0.66 -0.67
C GLU A 870 42.52 -0.22 -1.90
N GLN A 871 41.42 -0.74 -2.47
CA GLN A 871 41.45 -1.61 -3.63
C GLN A 871 41.75 -0.83 -4.92
N LEU A 872 41.20 0.38 -5.04
CA LEU A 872 41.32 1.22 -6.23
C LEU A 872 42.31 2.36 -6.05
N ASP A 873 43.52 2.03 -5.60
CA ASP A 873 44.59 3.00 -5.45
C ASP A 873 45.05 3.61 -6.79
N GLY A 874 45.86 4.67 -6.72
CA GLY A 874 46.40 5.36 -7.89
C GLY A 874 47.62 4.71 -8.54
N LYS A 875 47.96 3.45 -8.23
CA LYS A 875 49.11 2.77 -8.87
C LYS A 875 48.77 2.34 -10.31
N VAL A 876 47.51 2.03 -10.57
CA VAL A 876 47.00 1.80 -11.93
C VAL A 876 46.47 3.13 -12.46
N PRO A 877 47.02 3.67 -13.56
CA PRO A 877 46.73 5.04 -13.97
C PRO A 877 45.30 5.26 -14.47
N VAL A 878 44.69 4.22 -15.07
CA VAL A 878 43.35 4.29 -15.67
C VAL A 878 42.45 3.20 -15.08
N THR A 879 41.26 3.59 -14.64
CA THR A 879 40.17 2.69 -14.26
C THR A 879 38.96 2.93 -15.17
N VAL A 880 38.42 1.88 -15.77
CA VAL A 880 37.20 1.90 -16.62
C VAL A 880 36.15 1.01 -15.97
N ALA A 881 34.99 1.57 -15.63
CA ALA A 881 33.85 0.84 -15.07
C ALA A 881 32.71 0.75 -16.08
N VAL A 882 32.13 -0.44 -16.23
CA VAL A 882 31.10 -0.75 -17.22
C VAL A 882 29.97 -1.53 -16.54
N SER A 883 28.72 -1.14 -16.79
CA SER A 883 27.54 -1.80 -16.20
C SER A 883 26.40 -1.90 -17.20
N ASP A 884 25.47 -2.85 -16.99
CA ASP A 884 24.19 -2.92 -17.73
C ASP A 884 23.14 -1.94 -17.16
N ASN A 885 23.58 -1.10 -16.21
CA ASN A 885 22.87 0.02 -15.65
C ASN A 885 23.44 1.33 -16.19
N MET A 886 22.71 2.43 -16.01
CA MET A 886 23.19 3.77 -16.32
C MET A 886 24.50 4.07 -15.58
N ALA A 887 25.38 4.86 -16.20
CA ALA A 887 26.69 5.24 -15.71
C ALA A 887 26.63 5.84 -14.31
N ALA A 888 25.51 6.47 -13.93
CA ALA A 888 25.30 7.00 -12.59
C ALA A 888 25.49 5.96 -11.47
N ILE A 889 25.37 4.64 -11.74
CA ILE A 889 25.66 3.57 -10.77
C ILE A 889 27.16 3.40 -10.53
N PRO A 890 27.99 3.04 -11.53
CA PRO A 890 29.42 3.01 -11.33
C PRO A 890 30.04 4.37 -10.93
N ASP A 891 29.43 5.49 -11.35
CA ASP A 891 29.93 6.84 -11.01
C ASP A 891 29.83 7.18 -9.51
N LEU A 892 29.00 6.46 -8.75
CA LEU A 892 28.81 6.64 -7.31
C LEU A 892 30.10 6.64 -6.50
N ILE A 893 31.11 5.89 -6.95
CA ILE A 893 32.37 5.72 -6.22
C ILE A 893 33.48 6.65 -6.71
N ARG A 894 33.25 7.45 -7.75
CA ARG A 894 34.25 8.33 -8.39
C ARG A 894 35.13 9.11 -7.39
N PRO A 895 34.62 9.70 -6.29
CA PRO A 895 35.45 10.49 -5.38
C PRO A 895 36.58 9.72 -4.70
N TRP A 896 36.49 8.39 -4.63
CA TRP A 896 37.40 7.54 -3.85
C TRP A 896 38.30 6.65 -4.72
N VAL A 897 38.22 6.76 -6.05
CA VAL A 897 39.05 6.04 -7.01
C VAL A 897 40.31 6.83 -7.33
N GLY A 898 41.48 6.20 -7.21
CA GLY A 898 42.76 6.77 -7.65
C GLY A 898 42.96 6.69 -9.17
N GLY A 899 43.75 7.62 -9.72
CA GLY A 899 43.96 7.69 -11.17
C GLY A 899 42.79 8.34 -11.92
N SER A 900 42.68 8.11 -13.24
CA SER A 900 41.51 8.52 -14.00
C SER A 900 40.41 7.46 -13.92
N PHE A 901 39.15 7.92 -13.82
CA PHE A 901 37.99 7.03 -13.73
C PHE A 901 37.02 7.31 -14.89
N HIS A 902 36.87 6.32 -15.76
CA HIS A 902 36.01 6.35 -16.94
C HIS A 902 34.84 5.41 -16.70
N VAL A 903 33.65 5.85 -17.09
CA VAL A 903 32.42 5.13 -16.76
C VAL A 903 31.59 4.97 -18.02
N MET A 904 31.07 3.76 -18.22
CA MET A 904 30.22 3.36 -19.32
C MET A 904 28.97 2.71 -18.73
N GLY A 905 27.81 3.07 -19.27
CA GLY A 905 26.53 2.56 -18.81
C GLY A 905 25.50 2.63 -19.92
N THR A 906 24.27 2.28 -19.57
CA THR A 906 23.17 2.14 -20.52
C THR A 906 22.15 3.26 -20.36
N GLU A 907 22.59 4.51 -20.58
CA GLU A 907 21.74 5.70 -20.62
C GLU A 907 20.66 5.62 -21.71
N GLY A 908 19.51 6.25 -21.45
CA GLY A 908 18.41 6.35 -22.40
C GLY A 908 17.34 5.26 -22.23
N PHE A 909 16.32 5.32 -23.09
CA PHE A 909 15.21 4.38 -23.08
C PHE A 909 15.61 3.04 -23.71
N GLY A 910 15.05 1.95 -23.17
CA GLY A 910 15.16 0.60 -23.73
C GLY A 910 14.56 0.47 -25.13
N ARG A 911 15.00 -0.54 -25.88
CA ARG A 911 14.47 -0.93 -27.21
C ARG A 911 14.66 -2.43 -27.46
N SER A 912 13.81 -3.01 -28.29
CA SER A 912 13.87 -4.44 -28.61
C SER A 912 14.92 -4.72 -29.70
N ASP A 913 15.93 -5.54 -29.40
CA ASP A 913 16.91 -6.04 -30.38
C ASP A 913 17.63 -7.30 -29.83
N THR A 914 18.70 -7.80 -30.45
CA THR A 914 19.58 -8.82 -29.85
C THR A 914 20.46 -8.21 -28.74
N ARG A 915 20.97 -9.04 -27.81
CA ARG A 915 21.86 -8.55 -26.74
C ARG A 915 23.10 -7.87 -27.32
N GLU A 916 23.66 -8.43 -28.39
CA GLU A 916 24.84 -7.89 -29.07
C GLU A 916 24.56 -6.50 -29.66
N ALA A 917 23.42 -6.34 -30.36
CA ALA A 917 23.03 -5.07 -30.94
C ALA A 917 22.77 -4.00 -29.87
N LEU A 918 22.08 -4.37 -28.77
CA LEU A 918 21.82 -3.44 -27.67
C LEU A 918 23.11 -3.04 -26.96
N ARG A 919 23.99 -3.98 -26.64
CA ARG A 919 25.29 -3.67 -26.02
C ARG A 919 26.13 -2.76 -26.89
N ARG A 920 26.13 -2.97 -28.20
CA ARG A 920 26.78 -2.05 -29.14
C ARG A 920 26.10 -0.68 -29.16
N PHE A 921 24.76 -0.64 -29.21
CA PHE A 921 23.97 0.58 -29.21
C PHE A 921 24.26 1.48 -28.00
N TYR A 922 24.25 0.90 -26.80
CA TYR A 922 24.59 1.64 -25.56
C TYR A 922 26.08 1.79 -25.32
N GLY A 923 26.92 1.22 -26.19
CA GLY A 923 28.37 1.30 -26.07
C GLY A 923 28.95 0.54 -24.86
N VAL A 924 28.37 -0.60 -24.49
CA VAL A 924 28.83 -1.47 -23.39
C VAL A 924 29.25 -2.86 -23.87
N ASP A 925 29.45 -3.06 -25.19
CA ASP A 925 30.04 -4.27 -25.76
C ASP A 925 31.58 -4.28 -25.60
N ALA A 926 32.19 -5.47 -25.70
CA ALA A 926 33.63 -5.63 -25.53
C ALA A 926 34.46 -4.74 -26.48
N ASP A 927 34.05 -4.60 -27.75
CA ASP A 927 34.76 -3.78 -28.73
C ASP A 927 34.75 -2.30 -28.33
N ARG A 928 33.61 -1.76 -27.86
CA ARG A 928 33.52 -0.39 -27.39
C ARG A 928 34.32 -0.16 -26.11
N ILE A 929 34.28 -1.12 -25.17
CA ILE A 929 35.10 -1.06 -23.95
C ILE A 929 36.59 -0.95 -24.31
N VAL A 930 37.07 -1.72 -25.30
CA VAL A 930 38.47 -1.64 -25.79
C VAL A 930 38.78 -0.24 -26.33
N VAL A 931 37.93 0.29 -27.21
CA VAL A 931 38.12 1.62 -27.82
C VAL A 931 38.20 2.70 -26.75
N ASP A 932 37.23 2.74 -25.83
CA ASP A 932 37.17 3.80 -24.82
C ASP A 932 38.29 3.65 -23.78
N THR A 933 38.71 2.41 -23.49
CA THR A 933 39.91 2.12 -22.68
C THR A 933 41.19 2.66 -23.34
N LEU A 934 41.41 2.37 -24.63
CA LEU A 934 42.56 2.89 -25.36
C LEU A 934 42.52 4.43 -25.43
N SER A 935 41.34 5.02 -25.59
CA SER A 935 41.16 6.47 -25.55
C SER A 935 41.59 7.07 -24.20
N ALA A 936 41.20 6.42 -23.09
CA ALA A 936 41.60 6.81 -21.75
C ALA A 936 43.12 6.69 -21.53
N LEU A 937 43.74 5.59 -21.97
CA LEU A 937 45.19 5.37 -21.87
C LEU A 937 45.99 6.37 -22.71
N VAL A 938 45.51 6.73 -23.90
CA VAL A 938 46.10 7.78 -24.74
C VAL A 938 46.07 9.13 -24.02
N ARG A 939 44.94 9.48 -23.40
CA ARG A 939 44.81 10.73 -22.62
C ARG A 939 45.69 10.74 -21.37
N ALA A 940 45.92 9.57 -20.76
CA ALA A 940 46.85 9.39 -19.66
C ALA A 940 48.32 9.39 -20.09
N GLY A 941 48.60 9.26 -21.40
CA GLY A 941 49.96 9.22 -21.95
C GLY A 941 50.63 7.83 -21.86
N GLU A 942 49.87 6.78 -21.60
CA GLU A 942 50.36 5.41 -21.42
C GLU A 942 50.45 4.63 -22.75
N VAL A 943 49.70 5.04 -23.77
CA VAL A 943 49.63 4.38 -25.08
C VAL A 943 49.64 5.42 -26.21
N ASP A 944 50.20 5.05 -27.37
CA ASP A 944 50.26 5.91 -28.57
C ASP A 944 48.88 6.01 -29.26
N THR A 945 48.50 7.23 -29.67
CA THR A 945 47.23 7.52 -30.38
C THR A 945 47.03 6.65 -31.63
N LYS A 946 48.11 6.20 -32.29
CA LYS A 946 48.04 5.33 -33.46
C LYS A 946 47.35 3.99 -33.16
N LEU A 947 47.58 3.40 -31.99
CA LEU A 947 46.95 2.13 -31.63
C LEU A 947 45.43 2.29 -31.50
N HIS A 948 44.98 3.37 -30.84
CA HIS A 948 43.55 3.70 -30.75
C HIS A 948 42.93 3.91 -32.14
N ALA A 949 43.58 4.69 -33.02
CA ALA A 949 43.07 4.97 -34.36
C ALA A 949 42.95 3.68 -35.21
N GLU A 950 43.96 2.81 -35.17
CA GLU A 950 43.94 1.53 -35.89
C GLU A 950 42.79 0.62 -35.42
N VAL A 951 42.56 0.54 -34.10
CA VAL A 951 41.48 -0.27 -33.54
C VAL A 951 40.12 0.32 -33.90
N LEU A 952 39.92 1.64 -33.75
CA LEU A 952 38.67 2.31 -34.09
C LEU A 952 38.31 2.12 -35.57
N ASP A 953 39.26 2.33 -36.47
CA ASP A 953 39.06 2.13 -37.92
C ASP A 953 38.72 0.67 -38.24
N SER A 954 39.32 -0.30 -37.53
CA SER A 954 39.05 -1.73 -37.75
C SER A 954 37.64 -2.17 -37.39
N LEU A 955 36.98 -1.44 -36.49
CA LEU A 955 35.64 -1.76 -36.00
C LEU A 955 34.52 -1.15 -36.86
N GLY A 956 34.85 -0.20 -37.75
CA GLY A 956 33.87 0.45 -38.63
C GLY A 956 32.77 1.17 -37.86
N TYR A 957 33.14 1.93 -36.83
CA TYR A 957 32.19 2.61 -35.95
C TYR A 957 31.36 3.66 -36.71
N GLU A 958 30.04 3.62 -36.53
CA GLU A 958 29.09 4.60 -37.05
C GLU A 958 28.32 5.22 -35.88
N ASP A 959 28.11 6.54 -35.91
CA ASP A 959 27.25 7.20 -34.91
C ASP A 959 25.81 6.73 -35.09
N VAL A 960 25.20 6.26 -34.01
CA VAL A 960 23.80 5.81 -34.04
C VAL A 960 22.88 6.97 -33.68
N GLU A 961 21.94 7.28 -34.57
CA GLU A 961 20.86 8.23 -34.29
C GLU A 961 19.85 7.58 -33.33
N ASP A 962 19.75 8.12 -32.11
CA ASP A 962 18.76 7.68 -31.14
C ASP A 962 17.49 8.53 -31.26
N VAL A 963 16.42 7.96 -31.81
CA VAL A 963 15.10 8.61 -31.90
C VAL A 963 14.52 9.03 -30.54
N THR A 964 15.04 8.47 -29.43
CA THR A 964 14.61 8.81 -28.08
C THR A 964 15.47 9.88 -27.39
N SER A 965 16.48 10.43 -28.08
CA SER A 965 17.30 11.52 -27.54
C SER A 965 16.44 12.76 -27.27
N LEU A 966 16.43 13.24 -26.02
CA LEU A 966 15.70 14.42 -25.57
C LEU A 966 16.49 15.72 -25.74
#